data_AF-A0A7J3NPX3-F1
#
_entry.id   AF-A0A7J3NPX3-F1
#
_cell.length_a   1.000
_cell.length_b   1.000
_cell.length_c   1.000
_cell.angle_alpha   90.00
_cell.angle_beta   90.00
_cell.angle_gamma   90.00
#
_symmetry.space_group_name_H-M   'P 1'
#
loop_
_entity.id
_entity.type
_entity.pdbx_description
1 polymer ?
#
loop_
_entity_poly.entity_id
_entity_poly.type
_entity_poly.pdbx_seq_one_letter_code
_entity_poly.pdbx_strand_id
1 'polypeptide(L)'
;MIREFYVFKRSGNPVFHKSYGEKRVDEALLSGFLAAVFSFAREIGHGEIQSMVMKDTVFVYEVAGDLIFAVAVDLDDDEETARGFLSQAISLFPDSYKDELNERVIDSFGKNLEPLISKYNSRLMVKDVFCAPFLISGDESNDEISLAMVFLMLERMKSQRIGLLKRRKVYVRSVAKILWPFWIVPAEVRGCVIVDGLFRDPIIIKCFSPPDLKEEELEMSSVKDPLKAIDRIARNLKEKGTYETFSIPSLVGHEHAQELVKFFAYARTSKVKDATILSPIVDEVEVNNVKEKFLNVFKAVRENAERLKALSEKVVKIAETHIKWLEEEESRIEKEYLERIKRLEQEIDEERRRAEEEKSQIKKEVGEWACQVASKEVESVKEHVASLSSSIMNVADFISNALKPSEREEIDKLGSLEELVSLLERLKSEMKVVDEDVRHAERAVRSVISEAQKRYQSVEQQIEKKISDMEKKVNDVRREMEARLSSISKVKEKYREKLKDIYSYLERHLKTHEADIATLTGSMINGFNPERPSLVYMTTYVAELNENGDTQIILISPVSLIKKPEEKKIDDVVEKSMASFLKKRFEEHLREHWFAEEVKKALAEINLLKQKELEPKVYDGLSSLLKEGYITKKEFSMIKMNVIEFFREKTK
;
A
#
# COMPACT_ATOMS: atom_id res chain seq x y z
N MET A 1 32.40 31.05 31.19
CA MET A 1 31.53 31.87 30.33
C MET A 1 31.90 33.35 30.45
N ILE A 2 31.73 34.16 29.38
CA ILE A 2 31.72 35.63 29.45
C ILE A 2 30.51 36.07 30.25
N ARG A 3 30.78 36.70 31.39
CA ARG A 3 29.80 37.36 32.24
C ARG A 3 29.56 38.79 31.81
N GLU A 4 30.62 39.50 31.46
CA GLU A 4 30.56 40.92 31.14
C GLU A 4 31.63 41.28 30.10
N PHE A 5 31.31 42.25 29.25
CA PHE A 5 32.23 42.79 28.26
C PHE A 5 32.24 44.31 28.36
N TYR A 6 33.45 44.87 28.42
CA TYR A 6 33.69 46.29 28.63
C TYR A 6 34.59 46.85 27.54
N VAL A 7 34.27 48.07 27.11
CA VAL A 7 35.15 48.95 26.34
C VAL A 7 35.14 50.29 27.05
N PHE A 8 36.30 50.78 27.45
CA PHE A 8 36.44 52.06 28.14
C PHE A 8 37.73 52.76 27.73
N LYS A 9 37.76 54.09 27.86
CA LYS A 9 38.96 54.89 27.60
C LYS A 9 39.98 54.67 28.72
N ARG A 10 41.25 54.95 28.43
CA ARG A 10 42.32 54.97 29.47
C ARG A 10 42.01 55.93 30.63
N SER A 11 41.17 56.93 30.42
CA SER A 11 40.68 57.84 31.47
C SER A 11 39.65 57.20 32.43
N GLY A 12 39.18 55.99 32.16
CA GLY A 12 38.12 55.32 32.91
C GLY A 12 36.70 55.64 32.44
N ASN A 13 36.54 56.40 31.36
CA ASN A 13 35.21 56.69 30.82
C ASN A 13 34.68 55.47 30.04
N PRO A 14 33.49 54.93 30.39
CA PRO A 14 32.90 53.83 29.65
C PRO A 14 32.47 54.24 28.24
N VAL A 15 32.65 53.33 27.29
CA VAL A 15 32.30 53.51 25.87
C VAL A 15 31.23 52.49 25.45
N PHE A 16 31.39 51.24 25.88
CA PHE A 16 30.43 50.18 25.64
C PHE A 16 30.51 49.20 26.81
N HIS A 17 29.35 48.74 27.25
CA HIS A 17 29.26 47.68 28.24
C HIS A 17 28.09 46.77 27.91
N LYS A 18 28.33 45.48 28.09
CA LYS A 18 27.30 44.47 27.99
C LYS A 18 27.47 43.44 29.10
N SER A 19 26.43 43.29 29.91
CA SER A 19 26.35 42.28 30.96
C SER A 19 25.48 41.12 30.49
N TYR A 20 25.99 39.91 30.73
CA TYR A 20 25.39 38.62 30.43
C TYR A 20 25.15 37.78 31.70
N GLY A 21 25.55 38.28 32.87
CA GLY A 21 25.32 37.67 34.18
C GLY A 21 24.08 38.23 34.90
N GLU A 22 23.67 37.58 35.99
CA GLU A 22 22.50 38.00 36.79
C GLU A 22 22.75 39.27 37.63
N LYS A 23 24.01 39.58 37.93
CA LYS A 23 24.38 40.75 38.74
C LYS A 23 24.71 41.93 37.85
N ARG A 24 24.01 43.05 38.07
CA ARG A 24 24.34 44.33 37.45
C ARG A 24 25.33 45.08 38.33
N VAL A 25 26.53 45.31 37.81
CA VAL A 25 27.51 46.23 38.41
C VAL A 25 27.33 47.61 37.77
N ASP A 26 27.61 48.66 38.54
CA ASP A 26 27.67 50.03 38.01
C ASP A 26 28.85 50.14 37.03
N GLU A 27 28.54 50.41 35.77
CA GLU A 27 29.48 50.48 34.66
C GLU A 27 30.54 51.56 34.86
N ALA A 28 30.15 52.74 35.36
CA ALA A 28 31.07 53.87 35.55
C ALA A 28 32.01 53.61 36.73
N LEU A 29 31.49 52.99 37.80
CA LEU A 29 32.30 52.62 38.96
C LEU A 29 33.35 51.56 38.59
N LEU A 30 32.94 50.51 37.87
CA LEU A 30 33.85 49.42 37.53
C LEU A 30 34.85 49.82 36.46
N SER A 31 34.44 50.52 35.39
CA SER A 31 35.37 51.03 34.37
C SER A 31 36.40 52.01 34.96
N GLY A 32 35.97 52.89 35.88
CA GLY A 32 36.88 53.77 36.62
C GLY A 32 37.87 53.01 37.50
N PHE A 33 37.40 51.99 38.23
CA PHE A 33 38.27 51.11 39.02
C PHE A 33 39.28 50.36 38.14
N LEU A 34 38.82 49.73 37.06
CA LEU A 34 39.67 48.97 36.14
C LEU A 34 40.73 49.86 35.47
N ALA A 35 40.37 51.07 35.06
CA ALA A 35 41.32 52.03 34.50
C ALA A 35 42.34 52.54 35.53
N ALA A 36 41.93 52.73 36.79
CA ALA A 36 42.84 53.08 37.87
C ALA A 36 43.86 51.97 38.16
N VAL A 37 43.40 50.71 38.22
CA VAL A 37 44.29 49.55 38.41
C VAL A 37 45.25 49.41 37.22
N PHE A 38 44.75 49.57 36.00
CA PHE A 38 45.58 49.54 34.80
C PHE A 38 46.66 50.64 34.81
N SER A 39 46.29 51.87 35.20
CA SER A 39 47.22 53.00 35.32
C SER A 39 48.26 52.78 36.41
N PHE A 40 47.83 52.27 37.56
CA PHE A 40 48.70 51.96 38.70
C PHE A 40 49.73 50.87 38.36
N ALA A 41 49.30 49.78 37.71
CA ALA A 41 50.22 48.72 37.31
C ALA A 41 51.25 49.18 36.29
N ARG A 42 50.88 50.11 35.40
CA ARG A 42 51.83 50.72 34.46
C ARG A 42 52.85 51.63 35.14
N GLU A 43 52.48 52.30 36.23
CA GLU A 43 53.41 53.16 36.99
C GLU A 43 54.38 52.34 37.85
N ILE A 44 53.95 51.17 38.35
CA ILE A 44 54.74 50.33 39.26
C ILE A 44 55.53 49.24 38.53
N GLY A 45 55.01 48.74 37.40
CA GLY A 45 55.60 47.68 36.60
C GLY A 45 56.10 48.18 35.25
N HIS A 46 57.11 47.54 34.69
CA HIS A 46 57.57 47.77 33.31
C HIS A 46 56.67 47.08 32.25
N GLY A 47 55.36 46.90 32.50
CA GLY A 47 54.47 46.13 31.62
C GLY A 47 52.99 46.45 31.77
N GLU A 48 52.17 45.87 30.88
CA GLU A 48 50.71 46.02 30.88
C GLU A 48 50.03 44.87 31.64
N ILE A 49 48.89 45.14 32.30
CA ILE A 49 48.09 44.08 32.92
C ILE A 49 47.42 43.26 31.81
N GLN A 50 47.69 41.96 31.80
CA GLN A 50 47.05 41.03 30.84
C GLN A 50 45.78 40.40 31.42
N SER A 51 45.79 40.06 32.71
CA SER A 51 44.62 39.51 33.40
C SER A 51 44.61 39.90 34.88
N MET A 52 43.43 39.85 35.48
CA MET A 52 43.19 40.08 36.91
C MET A 52 42.24 39.02 37.43
N VAL A 53 42.71 38.21 38.37
CA VAL A 53 41.92 37.14 38.98
C VAL A 53 41.23 37.67 40.23
N MET A 54 39.89 37.62 40.24
CA MET A 54 39.05 37.83 41.41
C MET A 54 38.56 36.48 41.96
N LYS A 55 37.81 36.51 43.08
CA LYS A 55 37.38 35.29 43.79
C LYS A 55 36.59 34.31 42.92
N ASP A 56 35.80 34.80 41.96
CA ASP A 56 34.90 33.99 41.13
C ASP A 56 34.89 34.43 39.66
N THR A 57 35.82 35.29 39.25
CA THR A 57 35.85 35.88 37.90
C THR A 57 37.28 36.25 37.54
N VAL A 58 37.66 36.01 36.30
CA VAL A 58 38.92 36.49 35.73
C VAL A 58 38.59 37.60 34.74
N PHE A 59 39.20 38.76 34.91
CA PHE A 59 39.16 39.80 33.90
C PHE A 59 40.37 39.65 32.99
N VAL A 60 40.14 39.53 31.69
CA VAL A 60 41.20 39.53 30.67
C VAL A 60 41.14 40.85 29.93
N TYR A 61 42.29 41.45 29.67
CA TYR A 61 42.41 42.78 29.08
C TYR A 61 43.19 42.75 27.78
N GLU A 62 42.81 43.62 26.86
CA GLU A 62 43.57 43.91 25.65
C GLU A 62 43.44 45.40 25.29
N VAL A 63 44.55 46.03 24.93
CA VAL A 63 44.61 47.48 24.68
C VAL A 63 44.72 47.74 23.18
N ALA A 64 43.81 48.56 22.65
CA ALA A 64 43.83 48.99 21.26
C ALA A 64 43.72 50.52 21.19
N GLY A 65 44.88 51.19 21.03
CA GLY A 65 44.96 52.65 21.05
C GLY A 65 44.66 53.24 22.43
N ASP A 66 43.69 54.16 22.49
CA ASP A 66 43.21 54.80 23.73
C ASP A 66 42.08 54.02 24.43
N LEU A 67 41.68 52.88 23.87
CA LEU A 67 40.63 52.03 24.42
C LEU A 67 41.23 50.80 25.08
N ILE A 68 40.62 50.41 26.19
CA ILE A 68 40.85 49.17 26.91
C ILE A 68 39.62 48.31 26.71
N PHE A 69 39.82 47.12 26.16
CA PHE A 69 38.82 46.08 26.05
C PHE A 69 39.05 45.12 27.20
N ALA A 70 37.99 44.84 27.96
CA ALA A 70 38.04 43.90 29.06
C ALA A 70 36.87 42.92 28.98
N VAL A 71 37.15 41.65 29.25
CA VAL A 71 36.12 40.62 29.34
C VAL A 71 36.22 39.93 30.69
N ALA A 72 35.08 39.82 31.37
CA ALA A 72 34.95 39.10 32.62
C ALA A 72 34.50 37.67 32.31
N VAL A 73 35.34 36.68 32.65
CA VAL A 73 35.09 35.26 32.42
C VAL A 73 35.06 34.46 33.72
N ASP A 74 34.47 33.27 33.72
CA ASP A 74 34.49 32.36 34.88
C ASP A 74 35.92 31.90 35.20
N LEU A 75 36.18 31.50 36.46
CA LEU A 75 37.49 31.00 36.89
C LEU A 75 37.98 29.75 36.12
N ASP A 76 37.04 28.94 35.65
CA ASP A 76 37.34 27.69 34.94
C ASP A 76 37.54 27.91 33.43
N ASP A 77 37.37 29.14 32.93
CA ASP A 77 37.62 29.47 31.53
C ASP A 77 39.12 29.63 31.26
N ASP A 78 39.54 29.16 30.08
CA ASP A 78 40.90 29.34 29.59
C ASP A 78 41.20 30.80 29.19
N GLU A 79 42.24 31.38 29.78
CA GLU A 79 42.63 32.78 29.55
C GLU A 79 43.05 33.03 28.08
N GLU A 80 43.68 32.06 27.42
CA GLU A 80 44.10 32.18 26.03
C GLU A 80 42.90 32.25 25.08
N THR A 81 41.86 31.47 25.37
CA THR A 81 40.58 31.50 24.66
C THR A 81 39.87 32.84 24.84
N ALA A 82 39.85 33.38 26.06
CA ALA A 82 39.30 34.71 26.37
C ALA A 82 40.04 35.82 25.59
N ARG A 83 41.37 35.72 25.51
CA ARG A 83 42.19 36.64 24.72
C ARG A 83 41.93 36.52 23.22
N GLY A 84 41.83 35.30 22.70
CA GLY A 84 41.47 35.07 21.29
C GLY A 84 40.08 35.63 20.93
N PHE A 85 39.16 35.68 21.89
CA PHE A 85 37.88 36.37 21.76
C PHE A 85 38.05 37.90 21.76
N LEU A 86 38.84 38.47 22.69
CA LEU A 86 39.12 39.91 22.72
C LEU A 86 39.73 40.40 21.40
N SER A 87 40.72 39.70 20.85
CA SER A 87 41.33 40.08 19.58
C SER A 87 40.32 40.06 18.42
N GLN A 88 39.39 39.10 18.41
CA GLN A 88 38.28 39.09 17.44
C GLN A 88 37.31 40.26 17.67
N ALA A 89 36.94 40.53 18.93
CA ALA A 89 36.05 41.63 19.27
C ALA A 89 36.66 43.00 18.90
N ILE A 90 37.97 43.19 19.11
CA ILE A 90 38.72 44.38 18.69
C ILE A 90 38.69 44.51 17.17
N SER A 91 38.87 43.41 16.42
CA SER A 91 38.81 43.46 14.95
C SER A 91 37.43 43.82 14.40
N LEU A 92 36.37 43.59 15.19
CA LEU A 92 34.99 44.01 14.89
C LEU A 92 34.69 45.46 15.28
N PHE A 93 35.64 46.17 15.88
CA PHE A 93 35.52 47.56 16.28
C PHE A 93 36.16 48.44 15.21
N PRO A 94 35.38 49.09 14.31
CA PRO A 94 35.93 49.80 13.15
C PRO A 94 37.01 50.85 13.47
N ASP A 95 37.98 51.00 12.59
CA ASP A 95 39.04 52.01 12.71
C ASP A 95 38.52 53.46 12.74
N SER A 96 37.30 53.68 12.21
CA SER A 96 36.62 54.99 12.19
C SER A 96 36.20 55.51 13.57
N TYR A 97 36.40 54.74 14.64
CA TYR A 97 36.04 55.09 16.03
C TYR A 97 37.02 56.05 16.72
N LYS A 98 38.09 56.47 16.03
CA LYS A 98 39.08 57.41 16.58
C LYS A 98 38.55 58.83 16.74
N ASP A 99 37.53 59.23 15.97
CA ASP A 99 37.13 60.64 15.88
C ASP A 99 35.72 60.95 16.45
N GLU A 100 34.69 60.11 16.30
CA GLU A 100 33.36 60.37 16.90
C GLU A 100 32.59 59.08 17.28
N LEU A 101 32.25 58.92 18.57
CA LEU A 101 31.36 57.87 19.08
C LEU A 101 29.91 58.35 19.01
N ASN A 102 29.06 57.69 18.23
CA ASN A 102 27.60 57.91 18.23
C ASN A 102 26.82 56.61 18.50
N GLU A 103 25.57 56.73 18.94
CA GLU A 103 24.73 55.59 19.37
C GLU A 103 24.55 54.51 18.28
N ARG A 104 24.42 54.91 17.00
CA ARG A 104 24.22 53.97 15.89
C ARG A 104 25.40 53.02 15.69
N VAL A 105 26.59 53.54 15.95
CA VAL A 105 27.85 52.83 15.80
C VAL A 105 28.03 51.82 16.94
N ILE A 106 27.73 52.23 18.18
CA ILE A 106 27.67 51.38 19.39
C ILE A 106 26.64 50.25 19.20
N ASP A 107 25.46 50.55 18.67
CA ASP A 107 24.43 49.55 18.37
C ASP A 107 24.89 48.54 17.31
N SER A 108 25.58 49.00 16.27
CA SER A 108 26.12 48.12 15.22
C SER A 108 27.20 47.21 15.77
N PHE A 109 28.08 47.71 16.63
CA PHE A 109 29.09 46.89 17.29
C PHE A 109 28.45 45.83 18.19
N GLY A 110 27.46 46.22 19.00
CA GLY A 110 26.71 45.27 19.85
C GLY A 110 26.07 44.13 19.05
N LYS A 111 25.47 44.44 17.89
CA LYS A 111 24.89 43.43 16.99
C LYS A 111 25.92 42.45 16.42
N ASN A 112 27.14 42.92 16.15
CA ASN A 112 28.22 42.08 15.61
C ASN A 112 28.97 41.31 16.71
N LEU A 113 28.99 41.85 17.93
CA LEU A 113 29.58 41.23 19.11
C LEU A 113 28.73 40.06 19.62
N GLU A 114 27.41 40.16 19.52
CA GLU A 114 26.48 39.15 20.06
C GLU A 114 26.70 37.73 19.47
N PRO A 115 26.88 37.54 18.15
CA PRO A 115 27.27 36.25 17.60
C PRO A 115 28.61 35.73 18.12
N LEU A 116 29.60 36.60 18.37
CA LEU A 116 30.90 36.18 18.92
C LEU A 116 30.75 35.75 20.39
N ILE A 117 29.99 36.49 21.19
CA ILE A 117 29.75 36.14 22.60
C ILE A 117 28.93 34.86 22.68
N SER A 118 27.90 34.71 21.85
CA SER A 118 27.13 33.47 21.74
C SER A 118 28.03 32.30 21.33
N LYS A 119 28.94 32.50 20.37
CA LYS A 119 29.93 31.50 19.95
C LYS A 119 30.96 31.17 21.03
N TYR A 120 31.39 32.14 21.83
CA TYR A 120 32.32 31.94 22.94
C TYR A 120 31.64 31.21 24.10
N ASN A 121 30.50 31.73 24.56
CA ASN A 121 29.73 31.16 25.67
C ASN A 121 29.20 29.77 25.33
N SER A 122 28.86 29.50 24.07
CA SER A 122 28.46 28.16 23.63
C SER A 122 29.59 27.13 23.66
N ARG A 123 30.85 27.55 23.56
CA ARG A 123 32.04 26.68 23.68
C ARG A 123 32.44 26.38 25.13
N LEU A 124 32.24 27.33 26.03
CA LEU A 124 32.76 27.28 27.41
C LEU A 124 31.74 26.93 28.49
N MET A 125 30.47 26.83 28.13
CA MET A 125 29.56 26.13 29.02
C MET A 125 30.03 24.67 29.10
N VAL A 126 30.46 24.24 30.28
CA VAL A 126 30.31 22.85 30.74
C VAL A 126 28.80 22.60 30.72
N LYS A 127 28.26 22.39 29.52
CA LYS A 127 26.84 22.15 29.31
C LYS A 127 26.63 20.78 29.90
N ASP A 128 25.96 20.76 31.05
CA ASP A 128 25.13 19.64 31.41
C ASP A 128 24.19 19.41 30.22
N VAL A 129 24.56 18.48 29.34
CA VAL A 129 23.73 18.10 28.19
C VAL A 129 23.04 16.80 28.53
N PHE A 130 21.81 16.67 28.05
CA PHE A 130 21.10 15.41 28.14
C PHE A 130 21.65 14.47 27.06
N CYS A 131 22.52 13.54 27.45
CA CYS A 131 23.27 12.71 26.51
C CYS A 131 22.96 11.23 26.69
N ALA A 132 22.68 10.53 25.60
CA ALA A 132 22.75 9.09 25.53
C ALA A 132 24.22 8.62 25.46
N PRO A 133 24.58 7.55 26.20
CA PRO A 133 25.94 7.02 26.20
C PRO A 133 26.26 6.35 24.86
N PHE A 134 27.55 6.24 24.56
CA PHE A 134 28.02 5.48 23.40
C PHE A 134 27.73 3.99 23.54
N LEU A 135 27.79 3.49 24.78
CA LEU A 135 27.61 2.09 25.10
C LEU A 135 26.45 1.91 26.09
N ILE A 136 25.52 1.01 25.78
CA ILE A 136 24.53 0.55 26.74
C ILE A 136 24.95 -0.83 27.26
N SER A 137 25.19 -0.93 28.57
CA SER A 137 25.35 -2.18 29.31
C SER A 137 24.26 -2.27 30.39
N GLY A 138 23.93 -3.47 30.85
CA GLY A 138 22.92 -3.68 31.89
C GLY A 138 23.27 -3.02 33.24
N ASP A 139 24.56 -2.78 33.49
CA ASP A 139 25.08 -2.00 34.61
C ASP A 139 25.54 -0.61 34.11
N GLU A 140 25.59 0.39 35.01
CA GLU A 140 25.90 1.80 34.72
C GLU A 140 27.01 2.00 33.68
N SER A 141 26.86 3.02 32.83
CA SER A 141 27.78 3.28 31.71
C SER A 141 29.22 3.42 32.20
N ASN A 142 30.04 2.42 31.89
CA ASN A 142 31.45 2.40 32.21
C ASN A 142 32.22 3.05 31.03
N ASP A 143 32.81 4.22 31.28
CA ASP A 143 33.57 4.98 30.28
C ASP A 143 34.79 4.20 29.78
N GLU A 144 35.44 3.40 30.64
CA GLU A 144 36.55 2.53 30.25
C GLU A 144 36.11 1.48 29.21
N ILE A 145 34.97 0.81 29.43
CA ILE A 145 34.42 -0.18 28.48
C ILE A 145 34.03 0.51 27.17
N SER A 146 33.42 1.70 27.24
CA SER A 146 33.08 2.49 26.04
C SER A 146 34.31 2.79 25.19
N LEU A 147 35.38 3.29 25.81
CA LEU A 147 36.65 3.56 25.12
C LEU A 147 37.27 2.28 24.54
N ALA A 148 37.29 1.19 25.31
CA ALA A 148 37.78 -0.09 24.83
C ALA A 148 37.01 -0.59 23.59
N MET A 149 35.68 -0.42 23.57
CA MET A 149 34.83 -0.77 22.43
C MET A 149 35.16 0.07 21.19
N VAL A 150 35.41 1.37 21.33
CA VAL A 150 35.84 2.25 20.22
C VAL A 150 37.11 1.72 19.56
N PHE A 151 38.15 1.42 20.35
CA PHE A 151 39.42 0.92 19.83
C PHE A 151 39.34 -0.49 19.24
N LEU A 152 38.51 -1.35 19.84
CA LEU A 152 38.18 -2.66 19.29
C LEU A 152 37.49 -2.54 17.92
N MET A 153 36.53 -1.63 17.77
CA MET A 153 35.85 -1.37 16.49
C MET A 153 36.81 -0.83 15.44
N LEU A 154 37.69 0.11 15.81
CA LEU A 154 38.73 0.65 14.93
C LEU A 154 39.65 -0.44 14.40
N GLU A 155 40.14 -1.32 15.27
CA GLU A 155 41.01 -2.41 14.86
C GLU A 155 40.30 -3.40 13.92
N ARG A 156 39.03 -3.67 14.16
CA ARG A 156 38.21 -4.49 13.27
C ARG A 156 38.03 -3.83 11.90
N MET A 157 37.71 -2.54 11.86
CA MET A 157 37.58 -1.79 10.60
C MET A 157 38.89 -1.78 9.81
N LYS A 158 40.06 -1.69 10.49
CA LYS A 158 41.38 -1.86 9.85
C LYS A 158 41.54 -3.26 9.26
N SER A 159 41.24 -4.31 10.02
CA SER A 159 41.42 -5.71 9.56
C SER A 159 40.51 -6.11 8.41
N GLN A 160 39.27 -5.59 8.35
CA GLN A 160 38.31 -5.85 7.27
C GLN A 160 38.72 -5.22 5.92
N ARG A 161 39.55 -4.17 5.95
CA ARG A 161 40.04 -3.48 4.73
C ARG A 161 41.30 -4.11 4.13
N ILE A 162 41.89 -5.10 4.81
CA ILE A 162 43.02 -5.87 4.31
C ILE A 162 42.49 -6.96 3.39
N GLY A 163 42.23 -6.60 2.12
CA GLY A 163 41.87 -7.57 1.07
C GLY A 163 43.00 -8.54 0.75
N LEU A 164 42.66 -9.66 0.09
CA LEU A 164 43.56 -10.78 -0.27
C LEU A 164 44.79 -10.43 -1.13
N LEU A 165 44.92 -9.18 -1.60
CA LEU A 165 46.04 -8.72 -2.42
C LEU A 165 46.59 -7.40 -1.88
N LYS A 166 47.81 -7.48 -1.30
CA LYS A 166 48.61 -6.45 -0.61
C LYS A 166 48.05 -5.99 0.75
N ARG A 167 48.79 -6.29 1.82
CA ARG A 167 48.62 -5.70 3.17
C ARG A 167 48.82 -4.19 3.08
N ARG A 168 47.73 -3.44 2.91
CA ARG A 168 47.75 -1.98 3.02
C ARG A 168 47.90 -1.63 4.49
N LYS A 169 48.87 -0.78 4.83
CA LYS A 169 49.05 -0.32 6.22
C LYS A 169 48.08 0.83 6.46
N VAL A 170 47.11 0.61 7.34
CA VAL A 170 46.14 1.61 7.78
C VAL A 170 46.55 2.06 9.18
N TYR A 171 46.70 3.36 9.39
CA TYR A 171 47.06 3.96 10.68
C TYR A 171 45.94 4.87 11.16
N VAL A 172 45.72 4.92 12.48
CA VAL A 172 44.74 5.84 13.09
C VAL A 172 45.48 7.10 13.51
N ARG A 173 45.15 8.24 12.89
CA ARG A 173 45.84 9.52 13.10
C ARG A 173 45.25 10.31 14.26
N SER A 174 43.93 10.25 14.41
CA SER A 174 43.22 10.91 15.51
C SER A 174 41.88 10.22 15.75
N VAL A 175 41.44 10.28 17.01
CA VAL A 175 40.10 9.84 17.43
C VAL A 175 39.50 10.97 18.26
N ALA A 176 38.25 11.34 18.01
CA ALA A 176 37.55 12.35 18.80
C ALA A 176 36.14 11.87 19.16
N LYS A 177 35.71 12.23 20.37
CA LYS A 177 34.35 12.03 20.85
C LYS A 177 33.50 13.21 20.38
N ILE A 178 32.36 12.93 19.75
CA ILE A 178 31.42 13.96 19.28
C ILE A 178 30.02 13.67 19.83
N LEU A 179 29.28 14.73 20.12
CA LEU A 179 27.89 14.66 20.57
C LEU A 179 26.96 15.07 19.45
N TRP A 180 26.19 14.10 18.94
CA TRP A 180 25.29 14.27 17.81
C TRP A 180 23.88 14.70 18.27
N PRO A 181 23.35 15.85 17.82
CA PRO A 181 22.09 16.37 18.31
C PRO A 181 20.86 15.69 17.66
N PHE A 182 19.90 15.30 18.48
CA PHE A 182 18.55 14.89 18.10
C PHE A 182 17.53 15.66 18.92
N TRP A 183 16.36 15.92 18.35
CA TRP A 183 15.21 16.48 19.06
C TRP A 183 14.16 15.40 19.30
N ILE A 184 13.72 15.28 20.56
CA ILE A 184 12.53 14.51 20.93
C ILE A 184 11.36 15.47 21.00
N VAL A 185 10.37 15.28 20.14
CA VAL A 185 9.31 16.26 19.89
C VAL A 185 7.96 15.64 20.21
N PRO A 186 7.16 16.24 21.11
CA PRO A 186 5.83 15.69 21.43
C PRO A 186 4.88 15.85 20.24
N ALA A 187 4.34 14.75 19.73
CA ALA A 187 3.45 14.73 18.56
C ALA A 187 1.98 14.48 18.95
N GLU A 188 1.70 13.51 19.82
CA GLU A 188 0.36 13.21 20.35
C GLU A 188 0.38 13.00 21.87
N VAL A 189 -0.79 12.80 22.50
CA VAL A 189 -0.99 12.69 23.97
C VAL A 189 -0.02 11.72 24.66
N ARG A 190 0.53 10.72 23.93
CA ARG A 190 1.53 9.77 24.47
C ARG A 190 2.68 9.41 23.51
N GLY A 191 2.81 10.11 22.38
CA GLY A 191 3.79 9.79 21.35
C GLY A 191 4.73 10.97 21.04
N CYS A 192 6.02 10.70 20.92
CA CYS A 192 7.00 11.66 20.44
C CYS A 192 7.53 11.25 19.07
N VAL A 193 8.06 12.18 18.28
CA VAL A 193 8.86 11.89 17.09
C VAL A 193 10.30 12.32 17.33
N ILE A 194 11.24 11.69 16.62
CA ILE A 194 12.66 12.05 16.67
C ILE A 194 12.99 12.84 15.41
N VAL A 195 13.61 14.00 15.59
CA VAL A 195 14.12 14.84 14.50
C VAL A 195 15.64 14.90 14.59
N ASP A 196 16.33 14.61 13.50
CA ASP A 196 17.78 14.76 13.39
C ASP A 196 18.13 16.27 13.42
N GLY A 197 18.95 16.66 14.39
CA GLY A 197 19.32 18.06 14.59
C GLY A 197 20.30 18.59 13.54
N LEU A 198 21.02 17.72 12.81
CA LEU A 198 22.03 18.15 11.84
C LEU A 198 21.51 18.17 10.41
N PHE A 199 20.62 17.25 10.04
CA PHE A 199 20.36 16.97 8.63
C PHE A 199 18.90 17.13 8.23
N ARG A 200 18.69 17.58 6.99
CA ARG A 200 17.37 17.91 6.44
C ARG A 200 16.83 16.88 5.44
N ASP A 201 17.47 15.71 5.29
CA ASP A 201 16.95 14.72 4.32
C ASP A 201 15.52 14.32 4.68
N PRO A 202 14.60 14.40 3.71
CA PRO A 202 13.20 14.19 3.97
C PRO A 202 12.82 12.72 3.95
N ILE A 203 11.86 12.38 4.81
CA ILE A 203 11.01 11.21 4.60
C ILE A 203 9.96 11.61 3.56
N ILE A 204 9.86 10.82 2.48
CA ILE A 204 8.91 11.02 1.41
C ILE A 204 7.80 9.97 1.53
N ILE A 205 6.55 10.43 1.63
CA ILE A 205 5.35 9.58 1.66
C ILE A 205 4.49 9.95 0.47
N LYS A 206 4.14 8.95 -0.34
CA LYS A 206 3.29 9.13 -1.51
C LYS A 206 1.94 8.48 -1.27
N CYS A 207 0.93 9.30 -1.04
CA CYS A 207 -0.39 8.91 -0.59
C CYS A 207 -1.41 9.06 -1.73
N PHE A 208 -2.34 8.11 -1.88
CA PHE A 208 -3.40 8.20 -2.88
C PHE A 208 -4.62 8.93 -2.27
N SER A 209 -5.03 10.04 -2.87
CA SER A 209 -6.25 10.76 -2.48
C SER A 209 -7.39 10.28 -3.39
N PRO A 210 -8.37 9.53 -2.84
CA PRO A 210 -9.50 9.05 -3.65
C PRO A 210 -10.38 10.21 -4.12
N PRO A 211 -11.07 10.09 -5.27
CA PRO A 211 -12.05 11.09 -5.68
C PRO A 211 -13.32 11.03 -4.81
N ASP A 212 -14.05 12.14 -4.73
CA ASP A 212 -15.43 12.15 -4.21
C ASP A 212 -16.40 11.69 -5.32
N LEU A 213 -17.34 10.81 -4.99
CA LEU A 213 -18.32 10.24 -5.94
C LEU A 213 -19.75 10.79 -5.78
N LYS A 214 -19.94 11.90 -5.05
CA LYS A 214 -21.28 12.44 -4.76
C LYS A 214 -22.14 12.71 -5.99
N GLU A 215 -21.58 13.31 -7.03
CA GLU A 215 -22.33 13.63 -8.26
C GLU A 215 -22.68 12.36 -9.04
N GLU A 216 -21.76 11.39 -9.06
CA GLU A 216 -21.97 10.15 -9.77
C GLU A 216 -22.91 9.18 -9.04
N GLU A 217 -23.08 9.26 -7.72
CA GLU A 217 -24.09 8.49 -7.00
C GLU A 217 -25.51 8.79 -7.49
N LEU A 218 -25.85 10.07 -7.65
CA LEU A 218 -27.15 10.51 -8.16
C LEU A 218 -27.38 10.01 -9.57
N GLU A 219 -26.39 10.14 -10.45
CA GLU A 219 -26.53 9.71 -11.83
C GLU A 219 -26.54 8.18 -11.95
N MET A 220 -25.73 7.44 -11.19
CA MET A 220 -25.62 5.98 -11.29
C MET A 220 -26.86 5.25 -10.80
N SER A 221 -27.56 5.79 -9.82
CA SER A 221 -28.86 5.25 -9.40
C SER A 221 -29.92 5.30 -10.52
N SER A 222 -29.71 6.14 -11.54
CA SER A 222 -30.61 6.31 -12.68
C SER A 222 -30.18 5.55 -13.95
N VAL A 223 -28.96 5.01 -13.99
CA VAL A 223 -28.42 4.37 -15.19
C VAL A 223 -28.98 2.94 -15.32
N LYS A 224 -29.76 2.71 -16.38
CA LYS A 224 -30.31 1.37 -16.72
C LYS A 224 -29.29 0.39 -17.30
N ASP A 225 -28.04 0.81 -17.51
CA ASP A 225 -26.97 0.00 -18.11
C ASP A 225 -25.85 -0.24 -17.08
N PRO A 226 -25.86 -1.40 -16.40
CA PRO A 226 -24.86 -1.72 -15.37
C PRO A 226 -23.43 -1.63 -15.87
N LEU A 227 -23.15 -2.02 -17.12
CA LEU A 227 -21.79 -2.01 -17.67
C LEU A 227 -21.27 -0.58 -17.85
N LYS A 228 -22.13 0.34 -18.30
CA LYS A 228 -21.75 1.77 -18.37
C LYS A 228 -21.52 2.38 -17.00
N ALA A 229 -22.36 2.02 -16.01
CA ALA A 229 -22.22 2.53 -14.65
C ALA A 229 -20.87 2.08 -14.04
N ILE A 230 -20.54 0.79 -14.11
CA ILE A 230 -19.29 0.26 -13.55
C ILE A 230 -18.07 0.79 -14.31
N ASP A 231 -18.14 0.96 -15.63
CA ASP A 231 -17.07 1.58 -16.42
C ASP A 231 -16.82 3.04 -16.03
N ARG A 232 -17.87 3.78 -15.70
CA ARG A 232 -17.76 5.15 -15.22
C ARG A 232 -17.10 5.22 -13.84
N ILE A 233 -17.46 4.31 -12.92
CA ILE A 233 -16.78 4.19 -11.61
C ILE A 233 -15.29 3.93 -11.84
N ALA A 234 -14.97 2.91 -12.63
CA ALA A 234 -13.58 2.54 -12.93
C ALA A 234 -12.79 3.72 -13.53
N ARG A 235 -13.40 4.44 -14.47
CA ARG A 235 -12.78 5.60 -15.10
C ARG A 235 -12.52 6.72 -14.10
N ASN A 236 -13.53 7.10 -13.32
CA ASN A 236 -13.39 8.16 -12.32
C ASN A 236 -12.34 7.84 -11.27
N LEU A 237 -12.28 6.61 -10.77
CA LEU A 237 -11.27 6.18 -9.81
C LEU A 237 -9.84 6.34 -10.35
N LYS A 238 -9.65 6.06 -11.64
CA LYS A 238 -8.35 6.13 -12.31
C LYS A 238 -7.97 7.54 -12.76
N GLU A 239 -8.93 8.33 -13.25
CA GLU A 239 -8.68 9.65 -13.83
C GLU A 239 -8.73 10.77 -12.80
N LYS A 240 -9.62 10.68 -11.80
CA LYS A 240 -9.80 11.72 -10.77
C LYS A 240 -9.06 11.42 -9.47
N GLY A 241 -8.61 10.17 -9.27
CA GLY A 241 -7.73 9.82 -8.15
C GLY A 241 -6.37 10.49 -8.31
N THR A 242 -5.88 11.14 -7.26
CA THR A 242 -4.61 11.87 -7.31
C THR A 242 -3.60 11.28 -6.33
N TYR A 243 -2.31 11.53 -6.58
CA TYR A 243 -1.26 11.18 -5.63
C TYR A 243 -0.69 12.45 -5.04
N GLU A 244 -0.75 12.54 -3.72
CA GLU A 244 -0.11 13.60 -2.95
C GLU A 244 1.22 13.08 -2.44
N THR A 245 2.28 13.86 -2.66
CA THR A 245 3.62 13.53 -2.17
C THR A 245 3.96 14.47 -1.03
N PHE A 246 4.11 13.90 0.16
CA PHE A 246 4.49 14.61 1.37
C PHE A 246 5.97 14.41 1.64
N SER A 247 6.63 15.48 2.10
CA SER A 247 8.05 15.50 2.42
C SER A 247 8.24 16.09 3.80
N ILE A 248 8.72 15.28 4.74
CA ILE A 248 8.97 15.70 6.12
C ILE A 248 10.49 15.73 6.34
N PRO A 249 11.15 16.90 6.26
CA PRO A 249 12.59 17.02 6.44
C PRO A 249 12.99 16.65 7.87
N SER A 250 14.20 16.11 8.02
CA SER A 250 14.84 15.83 9.33
C SER A 250 14.15 14.77 10.20
N LEU A 251 12.96 14.29 9.84
CA LEU A 251 12.28 13.23 10.59
C LEU A 251 13.08 11.92 10.51
N VAL A 252 13.29 11.28 11.65
CA VAL A 252 13.91 9.95 11.70
C VAL A 252 12.86 8.89 11.42
N GLY A 253 13.14 7.99 10.47
CA GLY A 253 12.21 6.94 10.06
C GLY A 253 12.01 5.87 11.12
N HIS A 254 10.85 5.19 11.07
CA HIS A 254 10.41 4.19 12.06
C HIS A 254 11.49 3.17 12.48
N GLU A 255 12.18 2.58 11.51
CA GLU A 255 13.21 1.56 11.70
C GLU A 255 14.41 2.04 12.52
N HIS A 256 14.75 3.33 12.44
CA HIS A 256 15.84 3.94 13.20
C HIS A 256 15.34 4.57 14.49
N ALA A 257 14.12 5.13 14.49
CA ALA A 257 13.55 5.79 15.67
C ALA A 257 13.39 4.81 16.85
N GLN A 258 12.92 3.59 16.58
CA GLN A 258 12.76 2.55 17.61
C GLN A 258 14.10 2.08 18.19
N GLU A 259 15.20 2.13 17.42
CA GLU A 259 16.54 1.82 17.91
C GLU A 259 17.11 2.96 18.75
N LEU A 260 17.01 4.20 18.27
CA LEU A 260 17.46 5.39 18.99
C LEU A 260 16.81 5.54 20.38
N VAL A 261 15.53 5.18 20.50
CA VAL A 261 14.80 5.16 21.78
C VAL A 261 15.50 4.33 22.84
N LYS A 262 16.08 3.19 22.46
CA LYS A 262 16.79 2.32 23.40
C LYS A 262 17.98 3.04 24.01
N PHE A 263 18.72 3.81 23.21
CA PHE A 263 19.83 4.64 23.68
C PHE A 263 19.35 5.84 24.49
N PHE A 264 18.32 6.52 24.04
CA PHE A 264 17.76 7.68 24.74
C PHE A 264 17.15 7.31 26.11
N ALA A 265 16.72 6.07 26.33
CA ALA A 265 16.23 5.62 27.63
C ALA A 265 17.33 5.68 28.72
N TYR A 266 18.60 5.55 28.31
CA TYR A 266 19.78 5.70 29.17
C TYR A 266 20.36 7.11 29.11
N ALA A 267 19.72 8.06 28.41
CA ALA A 267 20.20 9.43 28.38
C ALA A 267 20.11 10.06 29.78
N ARG A 268 21.17 10.76 30.16
CA ARG A 268 21.28 11.45 31.44
C ARG A 268 21.93 12.80 31.24
N THR A 269 21.57 13.75 32.09
CA THR A 269 22.26 15.04 32.17
C THR A 269 23.69 14.78 32.63
N SER A 270 24.65 15.11 31.79
CA SER A 270 26.07 14.84 32.05
C SER A 270 26.94 16.01 31.61
N LYS A 271 27.94 16.31 32.43
CA LYS A 271 28.96 17.31 32.11
C LYS A 271 29.80 16.79 30.95
N VAL A 272 29.77 17.52 29.85
CA VAL A 272 30.59 17.16 28.68
C VAL A 272 32.05 17.46 28.99
N LYS A 273 32.86 16.40 29.12
CA LYS A 273 34.32 16.45 29.14
C LYS A 273 34.86 15.73 27.92
N ASP A 274 35.94 16.26 27.34
CA ASP A 274 36.70 15.66 26.25
C ASP A 274 35.83 15.24 25.04
N ALA A 275 34.81 16.04 24.72
CA ALA A 275 33.97 15.84 23.55
C ALA A 275 33.60 17.15 22.87
N THR A 276 33.43 17.10 21.55
CA THR A 276 32.93 18.23 20.77
C THR A 276 31.41 18.12 20.63
N ILE A 277 30.70 19.18 21.02
CA ILE A 277 29.24 19.28 20.86
C ILE A 277 28.95 19.80 19.45
N LEU A 278 28.30 18.97 18.62
CA LEU A 278 27.86 19.42 17.30
C LEU A 278 26.60 20.28 17.49
N SER A 279 26.64 21.51 16.98
CA SER A 279 25.50 22.42 17.10
C SER A 279 24.37 21.97 16.16
N PRO A 280 23.11 21.87 16.63
CA PRO A 280 21.99 21.56 15.76
C PRO A 280 21.81 22.68 14.73
N ILE A 281 21.64 22.30 13.47
CA ILE A 281 21.24 23.21 12.39
C ILE A 281 19.75 23.48 12.48
N VAL A 282 18.97 22.45 12.83
CA VAL A 282 17.52 22.55 12.99
C VAL A 282 17.22 23.14 14.35
N ASP A 283 16.72 24.36 14.38
CA ASP A 283 16.33 25.05 15.60
C ASP A 283 14.93 24.62 16.11
N GLU A 284 14.54 25.08 17.30
CA GLU A 284 13.25 24.73 17.90
C GLU A 284 12.04 25.16 17.04
N VAL A 285 12.15 26.26 16.28
CA VAL A 285 11.09 26.73 15.38
C VAL A 285 10.94 25.77 14.20
N GLU A 286 12.05 25.38 13.57
CA GLU A 286 12.07 24.40 12.50
C GLU A 286 11.56 23.03 12.98
N VAL A 287 11.94 22.61 14.19
CA VAL A 287 11.46 21.36 14.81
C VAL A 287 9.94 21.37 15.00
N ASN A 288 9.37 22.48 15.47
CA ASN A 288 7.91 22.62 15.58
C ASN A 288 7.23 22.58 14.20
N ASN A 289 7.85 23.17 13.17
CA ASN A 289 7.34 23.04 11.80
C ASN A 289 7.38 21.59 11.29
N VAL A 290 8.41 20.80 11.66
CA VAL A 290 8.49 19.38 11.34
C VAL A 290 7.37 18.60 12.02
N LYS A 291 7.10 18.89 13.31
CA LYS A 291 5.96 18.31 14.04
C LYS A 291 4.62 18.60 13.36
N GLU A 292 4.34 19.87 13.04
CA GLU A 292 3.07 20.23 12.40
C GLU A 292 2.93 19.56 11.03
N LYS A 293 4.01 19.51 10.24
CA LYS A 293 4.01 18.76 8.97
C LYS A 293 3.71 17.28 9.20
N PHE A 294 4.38 16.63 10.16
CA PHE A 294 4.14 15.23 10.49
C PHE A 294 2.68 14.96 10.88
N LEU A 295 2.09 15.78 11.75
CA LEU A 295 0.71 15.63 12.18
C LEU A 295 -0.29 15.84 11.03
N ASN A 296 -0.04 16.83 10.18
CA ASN A 296 -0.86 17.08 8.99
C ASN A 296 -0.80 15.91 8.01
N VAL A 297 0.40 15.36 7.77
CA VAL A 297 0.57 14.17 6.91
C VAL A 297 -0.11 12.95 7.52
N PHE A 298 0.09 12.71 8.81
CA PHE A 298 -0.54 11.59 9.53
C PHE A 298 -2.06 11.66 9.44
N LYS A 299 -2.64 12.84 9.68
CA LYS A 299 -4.07 13.10 9.53
C LYS A 299 -4.54 12.87 8.09
N ALA A 300 -3.86 13.43 7.10
CA ALA A 300 -4.24 13.29 5.69
C ALA A 300 -4.23 11.83 5.21
N VAL A 301 -3.20 11.06 5.57
CA VAL A 301 -3.11 9.63 5.21
C VAL A 301 -4.26 8.83 5.84
N ARG A 302 -4.59 9.11 7.11
CA ARG A 302 -5.70 8.48 7.83
C ARG A 302 -7.05 8.83 7.24
N GLU A 303 -7.30 10.12 6.99
CA GLU A 303 -8.55 10.59 6.36
C GLU A 303 -8.72 9.98 4.97
N ASN A 304 -7.65 9.87 4.17
CA ASN A 304 -7.72 9.22 2.86
C ASN A 304 -7.99 7.71 2.97
N ALA A 305 -7.46 7.02 3.98
CA ALA A 305 -7.78 5.62 4.25
C ALA A 305 -9.27 5.44 4.60
N GLU A 306 -9.81 6.32 5.44
CA GLU A 306 -11.24 6.32 5.79
C GLU A 306 -12.12 6.64 4.57
N ARG A 307 -11.73 7.60 3.73
CA ARG A 307 -12.40 7.90 2.47
C ARG A 307 -12.38 6.72 1.50
N LEU A 308 -11.27 5.98 1.40
CA LEU A 308 -11.17 4.75 0.61
C LEU A 308 -12.10 3.64 1.12
N LYS A 309 -12.20 3.46 2.44
CA LYS A 309 -13.13 2.50 3.06
C LYS A 309 -14.57 2.87 2.72
N ALA A 310 -14.97 4.12 2.95
CA ALA A 310 -16.30 4.62 2.61
C ALA A 310 -16.62 4.49 1.11
N LEU A 311 -15.63 4.74 0.25
CA LEU A 311 -15.75 4.58 -1.19
C LEU A 311 -15.97 3.13 -1.61
N SER A 312 -15.24 2.20 -1.00
CA SER A 312 -15.43 0.76 -1.20
C SER A 312 -16.85 0.33 -0.83
N GLU A 313 -17.35 0.76 0.34
CA GLU A 313 -18.73 0.48 0.78
C GLU A 313 -19.79 1.04 -0.18
N LYS A 314 -19.56 2.23 -0.73
CA LYS A 314 -20.44 2.83 -1.75
C LYS A 314 -20.48 2.01 -3.03
N VAL A 315 -19.31 1.55 -3.51
CA VAL A 315 -19.23 0.67 -4.70
C VAL A 315 -19.97 -0.64 -4.47
N VAL A 316 -19.89 -1.23 -3.27
CA VAL A 316 -20.66 -2.42 -2.89
C VAL A 316 -22.15 -2.17 -3.03
N LYS A 317 -22.68 -1.09 -2.44
CA LYS A 317 -24.12 -0.77 -2.49
C LYS A 317 -24.63 -0.57 -3.92
N ILE A 318 -23.85 0.11 -4.77
CA ILE A 318 -24.20 0.28 -6.19
C ILE A 318 -24.19 -1.07 -6.91
N ALA A 319 -23.21 -1.91 -6.63
CA ALA A 319 -23.13 -3.26 -7.20
C ALA A 319 -24.30 -4.14 -6.82
N GLU A 320 -24.69 -4.16 -5.55
CA GLU A 320 -25.86 -4.90 -5.06
C GLU A 320 -27.15 -4.44 -5.78
N THR A 321 -27.31 -3.12 -5.96
CA THR A 321 -28.47 -2.55 -6.66
C THR A 321 -28.56 -3.03 -8.12
N HIS A 322 -27.45 -2.98 -8.87
CA HIS A 322 -27.44 -3.44 -10.26
C HIS A 322 -27.57 -4.96 -10.40
N ILE A 323 -26.96 -5.73 -9.50
CA ILE A 323 -27.10 -7.20 -9.51
C ILE A 323 -28.56 -7.59 -9.28
N LYS A 324 -29.20 -6.97 -8.29
CA LYS A 324 -30.63 -7.17 -8.01
C LYS A 324 -31.49 -6.78 -9.20
N TRP A 325 -31.22 -5.65 -9.84
CA TRP A 325 -31.95 -5.25 -11.06
C TRP A 325 -31.78 -6.27 -12.20
N LEU A 326 -30.58 -6.81 -12.42
CA LEU A 326 -30.34 -7.85 -13.43
C LEU A 326 -31.05 -9.17 -13.09
N GLU A 327 -31.22 -9.51 -11.81
CA GLU A 327 -32.00 -10.67 -11.35
C GLU A 327 -33.50 -10.46 -11.58
N GLU A 328 -34.02 -9.28 -11.26
CA GLU A 328 -35.42 -8.92 -11.52
C GLU A 328 -35.73 -8.92 -13.04
N GLU A 329 -34.80 -8.41 -13.85
CA GLU A 329 -34.92 -8.42 -15.32
C GLU A 329 -34.93 -9.85 -15.88
N GLU A 330 -34.07 -10.73 -15.37
CA GLU A 330 -34.02 -12.15 -15.74
C GLU A 330 -35.36 -12.85 -15.43
N SER A 331 -35.87 -12.68 -14.21
CA SER A 331 -37.18 -13.22 -13.82
C SER A 331 -38.33 -12.66 -14.64
N ARG A 332 -38.29 -11.37 -15.02
CA ARG A 332 -39.32 -10.76 -15.85
C ARG A 332 -39.35 -11.37 -17.25
N ILE A 333 -38.17 -11.53 -17.89
CA ILE A 333 -38.06 -12.16 -19.20
C ILE A 333 -38.54 -13.60 -19.13
N GLU A 334 -38.07 -14.38 -18.16
CA GLU A 334 -38.49 -15.77 -18.00
C GLU A 334 -40.02 -15.89 -17.88
N LYS A 335 -40.65 -15.07 -17.02
CA LYS A 335 -42.11 -15.05 -16.86
C LYS A 335 -42.84 -14.69 -18.16
N GLU A 336 -42.42 -13.64 -18.86
CA GLU A 336 -43.02 -13.19 -20.12
C GLU A 336 -43.00 -14.30 -21.19
N TYR A 337 -41.86 -14.97 -21.34
CA TYR A 337 -41.71 -16.03 -22.34
C TYR A 337 -42.45 -17.31 -21.94
N LEU A 338 -42.47 -17.69 -20.66
CA LEU A 338 -43.24 -18.84 -20.18
C LEU A 338 -44.76 -18.63 -20.39
N GLU A 339 -45.27 -17.43 -20.14
CA GLU A 339 -46.67 -17.08 -20.43
C GLU A 339 -46.98 -17.12 -21.94
N ARG A 340 -46.02 -16.75 -22.79
CA ARG A 340 -46.15 -16.85 -24.26
C ARG A 340 -46.13 -18.29 -24.74
N ILE A 341 -45.23 -19.13 -24.20
CA ILE A 341 -45.16 -20.57 -24.50
C ILE A 341 -46.45 -21.26 -24.08
N LYS A 342 -46.94 -20.99 -22.86
CA LYS A 342 -48.19 -21.56 -22.34
C LYS A 342 -49.39 -21.25 -23.26
N ARG A 343 -49.50 -20.03 -23.78
CA ARG A 343 -50.55 -19.67 -24.74
C ARG A 343 -50.46 -20.47 -26.04
N LEU A 344 -49.25 -20.63 -26.58
CA LEU A 344 -49.04 -21.43 -27.79
C LEU A 344 -49.31 -22.92 -27.56
N GLU A 345 -48.92 -23.47 -26.42
CA GLU A 345 -49.22 -24.86 -26.04
C GLU A 345 -50.74 -25.08 -25.91
N GLN A 346 -51.47 -24.13 -25.32
CA GLN A 346 -52.94 -24.16 -25.28
C GLN A 346 -53.58 -24.10 -26.68
N GLU A 347 -53.03 -23.29 -27.59
CA GLU A 347 -53.48 -23.26 -28.98
C GLU A 347 -53.22 -24.59 -29.70
N ILE A 348 -52.08 -25.25 -29.43
CA ILE A 348 -51.76 -26.58 -29.97
C ILE A 348 -52.76 -27.61 -29.46
N ASP A 349 -53.04 -27.63 -28.16
CA ASP A 349 -53.99 -28.57 -27.55
C ASP A 349 -55.40 -28.38 -28.12
N GLU A 350 -55.83 -27.14 -28.32
CA GLU A 350 -57.14 -26.83 -28.90
C GLU A 350 -57.22 -27.20 -30.40
N GLU A 351 -56.13 -27.05 -31.15
CA GLU A 351 -56.04 -27.53 -32.53
C GLU A 351 -56.00 -29.06 -32.60
N ARG A 352 -55.32 -29.73 -31.67
CA ARG A 352 -55.36 -31.21 -31.53
C ARG A 352 -56.78 -31.70 -31.24
N ARG A 353 -57.51 -31.00 -30.36
CA ARG A 353 -58.90 -31.31 -30.04
C ARG A 353 -59.81 -31.16 -31.26
N ARG A 354 -59.73 -30.02 -31.96
CA ARG A 354 -60.50 -29.77 -33.20
C ARG A 354 -60.17 -30.76 -34.31
N ALA A 355 -58.90 -31.13 -34.44
CA ALA A 355 -58.44 -32.15 -35.37
C ALA A 355 -59.05 -33.54 -35.08
N GLU A 356 -59.11 -33.94 -33.80
CA GLU A 356 -59.70 -35.21 -33.41
C GLU A 356 -61.22 -35.24 -33.67
N GLU A 357 -61.90 -34.12 -33.43
CA GLU A 357 -63.31 -33.94 -33.78
C GLU A 357 -63.53 -34.05 -35.29
N GLU A 358 -62.69 -33.40 -36.11
CA GLU A 358 -62.76 -33.46 -37.57
C GLU A 358 -62.48 -34.88 -38.10
N LYS A 359 -61.48 -35.58 -37.55
CA LYS A 359 -61.22 -37.00 -37.86
C LYS A 359 -62.42 -37.88 -37.54
N SER A 360 -63.06 -37.66 -36.39
CA SER A 360 -64.26 -38.40 -35.98
C SER A 360 -65.44 -38.15 -36.93
N GLN A 361 -65.63 -36.90 -37.33
CA GLN A 361 -66.67 -36.50 -38.28
C GLN A 361 -66.46 -37.12 -39.67
N ILE A 362 -65.24 -37.04 -40.21
CA ILE A 362 -64.89 -37.68 -41.49
C ILE A 362 -65.10 -39.18 -41.41
N LYS A 363 -64.70 -39.83 -40.31
CA LYS A 363 -64.91 -41.27 -40.10
C LYS A 363 -66.39 -41.63 -40.15
N LYS A 364 -67.26 -40.78 -39.58
CA LYS A 364 -68.72 -40.95 -39.63
C LYS A 364 -69.27 -40.78 -41.04
N GLU A 365 -68.90 -39.69 -41.74
CA GLU A 365 -69.35 -39.41 -43.11
C GLU A 365 -68.90 -40.49 -44.10
N VAL A 366 -67.66 -40.96 -43.97
CA VAL A 366 -67.12 -42.10 -44.72
C VAL A 366 -67.92 -43.37 -44.44
N GLY A 367 -68.22 -43.64 -43.17
CA GLY A 367 -69.01 -44.80 -42.76
C GLY A 367 -70.43 -44.78 -43.37
N GLU A 368 -71.09 -43.63 -43.33
CA GLU A 368 -72.41 -43.43 -43.93
C GLU A 368 -72.37 -43.59 -45.46
N TRP A 369 -71.38 -43.01 -46.14
CA TRP A 369 -71.19 -43.15 -47.57
C TRP A 369 -70.91 -44.61 -47.98
N ALA A 370 -70.05 -45.31 -47.25
CA ALA A 370 -69.76 -46.73 -47.47
C ALA A 370 -71.00 -47.60 -47.27
N CYS A 371 -71.80 -47.35 -46.22
CA CYS A 371 -73.07 -48.03 -46.00
C CYS A 371 -74.09 -47.77 -47.11
N GLN A 372 -74.19 -46.54 -47.62
CA GLN A 372 -75.10 -46.21 -48.73
C GLN A 372 -74.70 -46.94 -50.02
N VAL A 373 -73.43 -46.93 -50.38
CA VAL A 373 -72.95 -47.64 -51.58
C VAL A 373 -73.10 -49.15 -51.41
N ALA A 374 -72.72 -49.72 -50.26
CA ALA A 374 -72.89 -51.14 -49.99
C ALA A 374 -74.38 -51.54 -50.02
N SER A 375 -75.27 -50.75 -49.43
CA SER A 375 -76.71 -51.04 -49.44
C SER A 375 -77.29 -51.00 -50.86
N LYS A 376 -76.87 -50.05 -51.69
CA LYS A 376 -77.34 -49.93 -53.07
C LYS A 376 -76.88 -51.12 -53.94
N GLU A 377 -75.62 -51.48 -53.82
CA GLU A 377 -75.05 -52.62 -54.57
C GLU A 377 -75.61 -53.97 -54.07
N VAL A 378 -75.79 -54.14 -52.76
CA VAL A 378 -76.42 -55.33 -52.17
C VAL A 378 -77.87 -55.46 -52.62
N GLU A 379 -78.63 -54.37 -52.71
CA GLU A 379 -80.02 -54.41 -53.16
C GLU A 379 -80.10 -54.78 -54.65
N SER A 380 -79.21 -54.24 -55.49
CA SER A 380 -79.08 -54.65 -56.89
C SER A 380 -78.76 -56.14 -57.05
N VAL A 381 -77.86 -56.69 -56.22
CA VAL A 381 -77.54 -58.13 -56.21
C VAL A 381 -78.74 -58.94 -55.72
N LYS A 382 -79.45 -58.49 -54.68
CA LYS A 382 -80.66 -59.16 -54.18
C LYS A 382 -81.77 -59.23 -55.22
N GLU A 383 -82.01 -58.16 -55.97
CA GLU A 383 -83.02 -58.13 -57.04
C GLU A 383 -82.72 -59.20 -58.11
N HIS A 384 -81.46 -59.31 -58.53
CA HIS A 384 -81.05 -60.33 -59.49
C HIS A 384 -81.02 -61.75 -58.89
N VAL A 385 -80.68 -61.92 -57.61
CA VAL A 385 -80.80 -63.21 -56.89
C VAL A 385 -82.25 -63.64 -56.72
N ALA A 386 -83.18 -62.70 -56.49
CA ALA A 386 -84.61 -62.97 -56.39
C ALA A 386 -85.18 -63.36 -57.77
N SER A 387 -84.75 -62.68 -58.84
CA SER A 387 -85.05 -63.05 -60.22
C SER A 387 -84.54 -64.46 -60.54
N LEU A 388 -83.26 -64.75 -60.24
CA LEU A 388 -82.67 -66.07 -60.40
C LEU A 388 -83.42 -67.13 -59.57
N SER A 389 -83.80 -66.81 -58.33
CA SER A 389 -84.56 -67.73 -57.47
C SER A 389 -85.95 -68.04 -58.05
N SER A 390 -86.61 -67.05 -58.65
CA SER A 390 -87.87 -67.26 -59.36
C SER A 390 -87.67 -68.13 -60.61
N SER A 391 -86.61 -67.90 -61.38
CA SER A 391 -86.21 -68.75 -62.51
C SER A 391 -85.92 -70.19 -62.07
N ILE A 392 -85.23 -70.39 -60.94
CA ILE A 392 -84.97 -71.71 -60.35
C ILE A 392 -86.27 -72.39 -59.95
N MET A 393 -87.20 -71.67 -59.30
CA MET A 393 -88.50 -72.23 -58.93
C MET A 393 -89.34 -72.60 -60.15
N ASN A 394 -89.32 -71.79 -61.22
CA ASN A 394 -89.97 -72.13 -62.49
C ASN A 394 -89.40 -73.41 -63.12
N VAL A 395 -88.08 -73.62 -63.03
CA VAL A 395 -87.43 -74.86 -63.50
C VAL A 395 -87.76 -76.03 -62.59
N ALA A 396 -87.82 -75.84 -61.27
CA ALA A 396 -88.22 -76.87 -60.31
C ALA A 396 -89.69 -77.30 -60.47
N ASP A 397 -90.58 -76.35 -60.78
CA ASP A 397 -91.98 -76.60 -61.12
C ASP A 397 -92.11 -77.31 -62.47
N PHE A 398 -91.31 -76.92 -63.48
CA PHE A 398 -91.23 -77.62 -64.77
C PHE A 398 -90.79 -79.08 -64.59
N ILE A 399 -89.74 -79.33 -63.81
CA ILE A 399 -89.26 -80.68 -63.46
C ILE A 399 -90.35 -81.47 -62.70
N SER A 400 -91.01 -80.85 -61.72
CA SER A 400 -92.07 -81.50 -60.92
C SER A 400 -93.33 -81.84 -61.74
N ASN A 401 -93.64 -81.04 -62.76
CA ASN A 401 -94.74 -81.29 -63.69
C ASN A 401 -94.38 -82.32 -64.77
N ALA A 402 -93.12 -82.36 -65.22
CA ALA A 402 -92.61 -83.34 -66.19
C ALA A 402 -92.43 -84.76 -65.60
N LEU A 403 -92.32 -84.89 -64.26
CA LEU A 403 -92.08 -86.16 -63.56
C LEU A 403 -93.33 -86.91 -63.10
N LYS A 404 -94.55 -86.53 -63.50
CA LYS A 404 -95.75 -87.37 -63.29
C LYS A 404 -95.86 -88.45 -64.38
N PRO A 405 -95.84 -89.76 -64.06
CA PRO A 405 -96.19 -90.79 -65.03
C PRO A 405 -97.58 -91.37 -64.72
N SER A 406 -98.57 -91.04 -65.56
CA SER A 406 -99.59 -91.99 -65.99
C SER A 406 -99.32 -92.32 -67.46
N GLU A 407 -98.99 -93.59 -67.66
CA GLU A 407 -98.87 -94.44 -68.85
C GLU A 407 -98.89 -93.84 -70.29
N ARG A 408 -97.85 -94.25 -71.05
CA ARG A 408 -97.69 -94.40 -72.52
C ARG A 408 -97.59 -93.15 -73.40
N GLU A 409 -96.35 -92.82 -73.81
CA GLU A 409 -95.83 -92.97 -75.18
C GLU A 409 -94.37 -92.46 -75.26
N GLU A 410 -93.48 -93.26 -75.87
CA GLU A 410 -92.12 -92.89 -76.22
C GLU A 410 -92.16 -92.12 -77.55
N ILE A 411 -91.89 -90.80 -77.51
CA ILE A 411 -91.28 -89.95 -78.55
C ILE A 411 -91.25 -88.47 -78.09
N ASP A 412 -92.07 -88.07 -77.11
CA ASP A 412 -92.16 -86.67 -76.65
C ASP A 412 -91.18 -86.26 -75.53
N LYS A 413 -90.29 -87.18 -75.11
CA LYS A 413 -89.29 -86.92 -74.04
C LYS A 413 -88.04 -86.16 -74.51
N LEU A 414 -87.74 -86.15 -75.81
CA LEU A 414 -86.59 -85.44 -76.38
C LEU A 414 -86.84 -83.92 -76.44
N GLY A 415 -88.05 -83.49 -76.78
CA GLY A 415 -88.45 -82.07 -76.78
C GLY A 415 -88.41 -81.46 -75.37
N SER A 416 -88.89 -82.18 -74.36
CA SER A 416 -88.81 -81.74 -72.96
C SER A 416 -87.38 -81.68 -72.43
N LEU A 417 -86.46 -82.54 -72.93
CA LEU A 417 -85.04 -82.53 -72.55
C LEU A 417 -84.28 -81.36 -73.19
N GLU A 418 -84.54 -81.03 -74.46
CA GLU A 418 -83.99 -79.84 -75.11
C GLU A 418 -84.49 -78.55 -74.43
N GLU A 419 -85.76 -78.52 -74.05
CA GLU A 419 -86.35 -77.39 -73.32
C GLU A 419 -85.72 -77.24 -71.92
N LEU A 420 -85.46 -78.34 -71.22
CA LEU A 420 -84.78 -78.37 -69.91
C LEU A 420 -83.31 -77.98 -70.02
N VAL A 421 -82.60 -78.42 -71.08
CA VAL A 421 -81.23 -77.98 -71.37
C VAL A 421 -81.20 -76.48 -71.67
N SER A 422 -82.16 -75.94 -72.44
CA SER A 422 -82.24 -74.50 -72.69
C SER A 422 -82.52 -73.69 -71.42
N LEU A 423 -83.35 -74.23 -70.51
CA LEU A 423 -83.65 -73.62 -69.21
C LEU A 423 -82.44 -73.66 -68.27
N LEU A 424 -81.68 -74.76 -68.28
CA LEU A 424 -80.43 -74.89 -67.50
C LEU A 424 -79.32 -73.99 -68.06
N GLU A 425 -79.21 -73.84 -69.38
CA GLU A 425 -78.28 -72.89 -70.01
C GLU A 425 -78.67 -71.45 -69.69
N ARG A 426 -79.97 -71.14 -69.68
CA ARG A 426 -80.49 -69.83 -69.23
C ARG A 426 -80.17 -69.58 -67.77
N LEU A 427 -80.44 -70.53 -66.87
CA LEU A 427 -80.07 -70.43 -65.45
C LEU A 427 -78.56 -70.26 -65.25
N LYS A 428 -77.74 -70.97 -66.03
CA LYS A 428 -76.29 -70.83 -66.01
C LYS A 428 -75.85 -69.44 -66.46
N SER A 429 -76.52 -68.86 -67.46
CA SER A 429 -76.27 -67.49 -67.89
C SER A 429 -76.70 -66.45 -66.84
N GLU A 430 -77.86 -66.65 -66.19
CA GLU A 430 -78.35 -65.78 -65.10
C GLU A 430 -77.47 -65.89 -63.85
N MET A 431 -76.99 -67.09 -63.48
CA MET A 431 -76.00 -67.27 -62.41
C MET A 431 -74.70 -66.54 -62.71
N LYS A 432 -74.28 -66.49 -63.98
CA LYS A 432 -73.07 -65.79 -64.39
C LYS A 432 -73.24 -64.26 -64.28
N VAL A 433 -74.43 -63.74 -64.60
CA VAL A 433 -74.78 -62.32 -64.40
C VAL A 433 -74.76 -61.98 -62.91
N VAL A 434 -75.36 -62.81 -62.05
CA VAL A 434 -75.31 -62.61 -60.58
C VAL A 434 -73.89 -62.65 -60.05
N ASP A 435 -73.02 -63.56 -60.51
CA ASP A 435 -71.59 -63.59 -60.12
C ASP A 435 -70.84 -62.34 -60.60
N GLU A 436 -71.13 -61.84 -61.81
CA GLU A 436 -70.56 -60.58 -62.31
C GLU A 436 -71.03 -59.36 -61.50
N ASP A 437 -72.28 -59.33 -61.07
CA ASP A 437 -72.83 -58.27 -60.22
C ASP A 437 -72.27 -58.31 -58.79
N VAL A 438 -72.10 -59.50 -58.20
CA VAL A 438 -71.41 -59.65 -56.91
C VAL A 438 -69.97 -59.13 -57.02
N ARG A 439 -69.25 -59.47 -58.10
CA ARG A 439 -67.90 -58.96 -58.35
C ARG A 439 -67.88 -57.46 -58.65
N HIS A 440 -68.94 -56.91 -59.23
CA HIS A 440 -69.09 -55.46 -59.43
C HIS A 440 -69.29 -54.75 -58.09
N ALA A 441 -70.24 -55.23 -57.28
CA ALA A 441 -70.53 -54.75 -55.94
C ALA A 441 -69.29 -54.78 -55.05
N GLU A 442 -68.53 -55.88 -55.04
CA GLU A 442 -67.28 -55.98 -54.31
C GLU A 442 -66.25 -54.93 -54.76
N ARG A 443 -66.11 -54.70 -56.07
CA ARG A 443 -65.19 -53.69 -56.62
C ARG A 443 -65.65 -52.27 -56.26
N ALA A 444 -66.95 -51.99 -56.33
CA ALA A 444 -67.53 -50.70 -55.95
C ALA A 444 -67.28 -50.40 -54.46
N VAL A 445 -67.56 -51.36 -53.57
CA VAL A 445 -67.31 -51.23 -52.13
C VAL A 445 -65.82 -51.06 -51.83
N ARG A 446 -64.94 -51.85 -52.46
CA ARG A 446 -63.48 -51.69 -52.29
C ARG A 446 -62.97 -50.33 -52.79
N SER A 447 -63.52 -49.82 -53.89
CA SER A 447 -63.18 -48.49 -54.43
C SER A 447 -63.55 -47.38 -53.43
N VAL A 448 -64.73 -47.48 -52.81
CA VAL A 448 -65.20 -46.54 -51.78
C VAL A 448 -64.30 -46.57 -50.55
N ILE A 449 -63.94 -47.77 -50.06
CA ILE A 449 -63.02 -47.93 -48.93
C ILE A 449 -61.65 -47.31 -49.24
N SER A 450 -61.12 -47.53 -50.45
CA SER A 450 -59.83 -46.97 -50.85
C SER A 450 -59.85 -45.44 -50.94
N GLU A 451 -60.91 -44.86 -51.51
CA GLU A 451 -61.05 -43.40 -51.62
C GLU A 451 -61.25 -42.74 -50.25
N ALA A 452 -62.01 -43.38 -49.37
CA ALA A 452 -62.16 -42.98 -47.98
C ALA A 452 -60.83 -42.98 -47.22
N GLN A 453 -60.02 -44.04 -47.38
CA GLN A 453 -58.69 -44.12 -46.78
C GLN A 453 -57.78 -42.99 -47.27
N LYS A 454 -57.81 -42.67 -48.56
CA LYS A 454 -57.04 -41.55 -49.12
C LYS A 454 -57.45 -40.20 -48.53
N ARG A 455 -58.76 -39.93 -48.42
CA ARG A 455 -59.26 -38.70 -47.80
C ARG A 455 -58.87 -38.59 -46.33
N TYR A 456 -59.01 -39.67 -45.58
CA TYR A 456 -58.60 -39.73 -44.18
C TYR A 456 -57.10 -39.44 -44.01
N GLN A 457 -56.24 -40.09 -44.80
CA GLN A 457 -54.80 -39.86 -44.80
C GLN A 457 -54.44 -38.42 -45.19
N SER A 458 -55.12 -37.84 -46.18
CA SER A 458 -54.88 -36.46 -46.59
C SER A 458 -55.17 -35.46 -45.47
N VAL A 459 -56.28 -35.63 -44.75
CA VAL A 459 -56.64 -34.74 -43.65
C VAL A 459 -55.69 -34.93 -42.46
N GLU A 460 -55.34 -36.17 -42.15
CA GLU A 460 -54.35 -36.50 -41.12
C GLU A 460 -53.00 -35.82 -41.38
N GLN A 461 -52.49 -35.88 -42.61
CA GLN A 461 -51.25 -35.20 -43.01
C GLN A 461 -51.33 -33.68 -42.88
N GLN A 462 -52.46 -33.06 -43.23
CA GLN A 462 -52.64 -31.61 -43.10
C GLN A 462 -52.64 -31.16 -41.63
N ILE A 463 -53.34 -31.92 -40.78
CA ILE A 463 -53.40 -31.69 -39.33
C ILE A 463 -52.02 -31.85 -38.71
N GLU A 464 -51.32 -32.95 -39.01
CA GLU A 464 -50.01 -33.25 -38.46
C GLU A 464 -48.98 -32.20 -38.86
N LYS A 465 -49.03 -31.73 -40.12
CA LYS A 465 -48.23 -30.61 -40.59
C LYS A 465 -48.54 -29.32 -39.80
N LYS A 466 -49.81 -28.99 -39.59
CA LYS A 466 -50.22 -27.78 -38.86
C LYS A 466 -49.75 -27.81 -37.39
N ILE A 467 -49.90 -28.96 -36.71
CA ILE A 467 -49.40 -29.16 -35.35
C ILE A 467 -47.88 -29.05 -35.33
N SER A 468 -47.18 -29.69 -36.26
CA SER A 468 -45.72 -29.62 -36.38
C SER A 468 -45.22 -28.17 -36.57
N ASP A 469 -45.90 -27.39 -37.41
CA ASP A 469 -45.59 -25.98 -37.62
C ASP A 469 -45.80 -25.14 -36.34
N MET A 470 -46.80 -25.46 -35.52
CA MET A 470 -47.05 -24.79 -34.23
C MET A 470 -46.03 -25.20 -33.17
N GLU A 471 -45.68 -26.48 -33.07
CA GLU A 471 -44.61 -26.97 -32.19
C GLU A 471 -43.26 -26.32 -32.53
N LYS A 472 -43.00 -26.12 -33.83
CA LYS A 472 -41.82 -25.37 -34.28
C LYS A 472 -41.82 -23.94 -33.76
N LYS A 473 -42.97 -23.24 -33.77
CA LYS A 473 -43.09 -21.89 -33.18
C LYS A 473 -42.81 -21.89 -31.68
N VAL A 474 -43.30 -22.88 -30.93
CA VAL A 474 -42.98 -23.02 -29.50
C VAL A 474 -41.47 -23.15 -29.30
N ASN A 475 -40.81 -24.00 -30.09
CA ASN A 475 -39.37 -24.19 -30.04
C ASN A 475 -38.57 -22.94 -30.45
N ASP A 476 -39.09 -22.14 -31.39
CA ASP A 476 -38.48 -20.85 -31.76
C ASP A 476 -38.57 -19.85 -30.58
N VAL A 477 -39.72 -19.77 -29.90
CA VAL A 477 -39.89 -18.90 -28.71
C VAL A 477 -39.01 -19.34 -27.54
N ARG A 478 -38.86 -20.66 -27.31
CA ARG A 478 -37.93 -21.20 -26.30
C ARG A 478 -36.47 -20.81 -26.60
N ARG A 479 -36.04 -20.96 -27.85
CA ARG A 479 -34.70 -20.54 -28.29
C ARG A 479 -34.49 -19.03 -28.14
N GLU A 480 -35.50 -18.22 -28.41
CA GLU A 480 -35.45 -16.76 -28.19
C GLU A 480 -35.29 -16.42 -26.70
N MET A 481 -36.03 -17.09 -25.82
CA MET A 481 -35.91 -16.96 -24.36
C MET A 481 -34.49 -17.29 -23.89
N GLU A 482 -33.98 -18.46 -24.25
CA GLU A 482 -32.62 -18.90 -23.90
C GLU A 482 -31.56 -17.92 -24.39
N ALA A 483 -31.70 -17.38 -25.61
CA ALA A 483 -30.78 -16.39 -26.15
C ALA A 483 -30.79 -15.08 -25.34
N ARG A 484 -31.97 -14.61 -24.91
CA ARG A 484 -32.07 -13.41 -24.06
C ARG A 484 -31.54 -13.63 -22.65
N LEU A 485 -31.88 -14.75 -22.02
CA LEU A 485 -31.34 -15.11 -20.70
C LEU A 485 -29.82 -15.23 -20.76
N SER A 486 -29.27 -15.89 -21.79
CA SER A 486 -27.82 -15.98 -22.03
C SER A 486 -27.18 -14.60 -22.18
N SER A 487 -27.85 -13.66 -22.86
CA SER A 487 -27.37 -12.27 -22.96
C SER A 487 -27.28 -11.59 -21.60
N ILE A 488 -28.29 -11.75 -20.72
CA ILE A 488 -28.26 -11.20 -19.35
C ILE A 488 -27.16 -11.87 -18.53
N SER A 489 -27.01 -13.20 -18.60
CA SER A 489 -25.94 -13.90 -17.88
C SER A 489 -24.55 -13.40 -18.30
N LYS A 490 -24.34 -13.13 -19.59
CA LYS A 490 -23.09 -12.53 -20.10
C LYS A 490 -22.86 -11.11 -19.55
N VAL A 491 -23.91 -10.32 -19.40
CA VAL A 491 -23.81 -8.98 -18.78
C VAL A 491 -23.46 -9.10 -17.30
N LYS A 492 -24.11 -10.00 -16.55
CA LYS A 492 -23.79 -10.28 -15.13
C LYS A 492 -22.33 -10.67 -14.95
N GLU A 493 -21.82 -11.57 -15.81
CA GLU A 493 -20.44 -12.04 -15.71
C GLU A 493 -19.44 -10.91 -15.97
N LYS A 494 -19.62 -10.16 -17.05
CA LYS A 494 -18.77 -8.98 -17.35
C LYS A 494 -18.84 -7.91 -16.25
N TYR A 495 -20.02 -7.71 -15.66
CA TYR A 495 -20.20 -6.78 -14.55
C TYR A 495 -19.40 -7.22 -13.32
N ARG A 496 -19.46 -8.50 -12.96
CA ARG A 496 -18.68 -9.09 -11.85
C ARG A 496 -17.18 -9.00 -12.09
N GLU A 497 -16.71 -9.25 -13.31
CA GLU A 497 -15.30 -9.11 -13.69
C GLU A 497 -14.81 -7.67 -13.48
N LYS A 498 -15.53 -6.67 -14.01
CA LYS A 498 -15.19 -5.25 -13.82
C LYS A 498 -15.25 -4.81 -12.36
N LEU A 499 -16.23 -5.33 -11.61
CA LEU A 499 -16.36 -5.05 -10.19
C LEU A 499 -15.16 -5.61 -9.40
N LYS A 500 -14.69 -6.81 -9.73
CA LYS A 500 -13.48 -7.40 -9.15
C LYS A 500 -12.25 -6.56 -9.41
N ASP A 501 -12.11 -5.99 -10.61
CA ASP A 501 -11.01 -5.08 -10.94
C ASP A 501 -11.03 -3.81 -10.09
N ILE A 502 -12.22 -3.22 -9.87
CA ILE A 502 -12.39 -2.04 -9.01
C ILE A 502 -12.05 -2.38 -7.55
N TYR A 503 -12.54 -3.51 -7.02
CA TYR A 503 -12.19 -3.91 -5.66
C TYR A 503 -10.70 -4.15 -5.50
N SER A 504 -10.07 -4.84 -6.45
CA SER A 504 -8.62 -5.09 -6.43
C SER A 504 -7.82 -3.78 -6.47
N TYR A 505 -8.32 -2.78 -7.20
CA TYR A 505 -7.75 -1.44 -7.24
C TYR A 505 -7.86 -0.73 -5.89
N LEU A 506 -9.07 -0.67 -5.31
CA LEU A 506 -9.33 -0.02 -4.02
C LEU A 506 -8.58 -0.70 -2.87
N GLU A 507 -8.59 -2.03 -2.82
CA GLU A 507 -7.92 -2.83 -1.78
C GLU A 507 -6.40 -2.62 -1.82
N ARG A 508 -5.80 -2.56 -3.02
CA ARG A 508 -4.38 -2.26 -3.17
C ARG A 508 -4.02 -0.92 -2.55
N HIS A 509 -4.78 0.13 -2.86
CA HIS A 509 -4.55 1.45 -2.29
C HIS A 509 -4.79 1.46 -0.78
N LEU A 510 -5.85 0.81 -0.30
CA LEU A 510 -6.12 0.74 1.12
C LEU A 510 -4.98 0.07 1.90
N LYS A 511 -4.43 -1.05 1.39
CA LYS A 511 -3.26 -1.71 1.98
C LYS A 511 -2.03 -0.82 2.01
N THR A 512 -1.79 -0.04 0.95
CA THR A 512 -0.70 0.95 0.93
C THR A 512 -0.89 2.00 2.02
N HIS A 513 -2.10 2.54 2.17
CA HIS A 513 -2.39 3.52 3.22
C HIS A 513 -2.24 2.94 4.62
N GLU A 514 -2.71 1.71 4.85
CA GLU A 514 -2.56 1.05 6.16
C GLU A 514 -1.08 0.79 6.50
N ALA A 515 -0.26 0.46 5.50
CA ALA A 515 1.19 0.36 5.66
C ALA A 515 1.83 1.72 5.96
N ASP A 516 1.45 2.78 5.25
CA ASP A 516 1.95 4.14 5.50
C ASP A 516 1.56 4.65 6.90
N ILE A 517 0.34 4.39 7.35
CA ILE A 517 -0.11 4.69 8.73
C ILE A 517 0.73 3.90 9.72
N ALA A 518 0.99 2.62 9.48
CA ALA A 518 1.83 1.80 10.36
C ALA A 518 3.27 2.32 10.42
N THR A 519 3.85 2.75 9.30
CA THR A 519 5.18 3.37 9.25
C THR A 519 5.21 4.71 10.00
N LEU A 520 4.22 5.58 9.80
CA LEU A 520 4.14 6.85 10.53
C LEU A 520 3.93 6.63 12.03
N THR A 521 3.05 5.71 12.41
CA THR A 521 2.82 5.32 13.80
C THR A 521 4.08 4.73 14.43
N GLY A 522 4.80 3.88 13.70
CA GLY A 522 6.07 3.30 14.15
C GLY A 522 7.21 4.32 14.25
N SER A 523 7.09 5.48 13.59
CA SER A 523 8.01 6.61 13.75
C SER A 523 7.71 7.41 15.03
N MET A 524 6.51 7.24 15.60
CA MET A 524 6.23 7.70 16.95
C MET A 524 6.85 6.76 17.98
N ILE A 525 7.47 7.35 18.98
CA ILE A 525 8.15 6.67 20.07
C ILE A 525 7.40 6.91 21.38
N ASN A 526 7.37 5.87 22.22
CA ASN A 526 6.75 5.90 23.54
C ASN A 526 7.83 5.91 24.62
N GLY A 527 7.47 6.30 25.85
CA GLY A 527 8.38 6.31 27.00
C GLY A 527 9.09 7.64 27.25
N PHE A 528 8.92 8.62 26.36
CA PHE A 528 9.27 10.02 26.58
C PHE A 528 8.00 10.85 26.61
N ASN A 529 7.90 11.79 27.54
CA ASN A 529 6.77 12.71 27.62
C ASN A 529 7.26 14.13 27.93
N PRO A 530 8.09 14.74 27.07
CA PRO A 530 8.50 16.11 27.25
C PRO A 530 7.35 17.06 26.91
N GLU A 531 7.16 18.12 27.70
CA GLU A 531 6.12 19.13 27.44
C GLU A 531 6.44 19.99 26.20
N ARG A 532 7.72 20.08 25.83
CA ARG A 532 8.25 20.87 24.71
C ARG A 532 9.36 20.09 23.97
N PRO A 533 9.73 20.46 22.73
CA PRO A 533 10.86 19.84 22.06
C PRO A 533 12.10 19.81 22.95
N SER A 534 12.67 18.62 23.13
CA SER A 534 13.82 18.40 24.01
C SER A 534 15.02 17.95 23.19
N LEU A 535 16.14 18.67 23.34
CA LEU A 535 17.38 18.33 22.67
C LEU A 535 18.13 17.24 23.45
N VAL A 536 18.45 16.15 22.76
CA VAL A 536 19.17 14.98 23.28
C VAL A 536 20.37 14.72 22.40
N TYR A 537 21.53 14.54 23.01
CA TYR A 537 22.75 14.22 22.28
C TYR A 537 23.04 12.73 22.29
N MET A 538 23.47 12.18 21.17
CA MET A 538 24.01 10.83 21.08
C MET A 538 25.53 10.90 21.11
N THR A 539 26.16 10.19 22.05
CA THR A 539 27.62 10.07 22.04
C THR A 539 28.05 9.17 20.90
N THR A 540 28.87 9.70 19.99
CA THR A 540 29.52 8.92 18.92
C THR A 540 31.00 9.26 18.87
N TYR A 541 31.79 8.47 18.13
CA TYR A 541 33.20 8.77 17.93
C TYR A 541 33.50 8.89 16.45
N VAL A 542 34.44 9.77 16.11
CA VAL A 542 34.98 9.89 14.77
C VAL A 542 36.46 9.58 14.80
N ALA A 543 36.97 8.99 13.73
CA ALA A 543 38.39 8.71 13.59
C ALA A 543 38.89 9.10 12.22
N GLU A 544 40.10 9.66 12.20
CA GLU A 544 40.86 9.93 10.98
C GLU A 544 41.81 8.76 10.73
N LEU A 545 41.63 8.07 9.61
CA LEU A 545 42.47 6.98 9.16
C LEU A 545 43.37 7.46 8.02
N ASN A 546 44.63 7.05 8.04
CA ASN A 546 45.56 7.24 6.91
C ASN A 546 45.85 5.89 6.26
N GLU A 547 45.60 5.78 4.96
CA GLU A 547 45.91 4.62 4.14
C GLU A 547 46.75 5.07 2.93
N ASN A 548 48.06 4.81 2.97
CA ASN A 548 49.02 5.17 1.90
C ASN A 548 49.04 6.67 1.52
N GLY A 549 48.82 7.57 2.48
CA GLY A 549 48.80 9.01 2.24
C GLY A 549 47.39 9.57 2.02
N ASP A 550 46.41 8.73 1.69
CA ASP A 550 45.01 9.13 1.62
C ASP A 550 44.41 9.14 3.02
N THR A 551 43.72 10.22 3.33
CA THR A 551 43.10 10.43 4.63
C THR A 551 41.59 10.24 4.52
N GLN A 552 41.02 9.40 5.37
CA GLN A 552 39.58 9.17 5.45
C GLN A 552 39.10 9.38 6.88
N ILE A 553 38.00 10.12 7.04
CA ILE A 553 37.31 10.25 8.32
C ILE A 553 36.14 9.26 8.34
N ILE A 554 35.99 8.53 9.44
CA ILE A 554 34.93 7.55 9.64
C ILE A 554 34.17 7.83 10.95
N LEU A 555 32.89 7.45 10.97
CA LEU A 555 32.07 7.43 12.18
C LEU A 555 32.10 6.04 12.83
N ILE A 556 32.19 6.02 14.14
CA ILE A 556 32.05 4.85 15.01
C ILE A 556 30.73 5.00 15.75
N SER A 557 29.75 4.19 15.33
CA SER A 557 28.37 4.25 15.83
C SER A 557 28.24 3.68 17.26
N PRO A 558 27.25 4.12 18.04
CA PRO A 558 26.97 3.59 19.38
C PRO A 558 26.68 2.08 19.38
N VAL A 559 26.90 1.44 20.53
CA VAL A 559 26.87 -0.02 20.69
C VAL A 559 25.98 -0.43 21.86
N SER A 560 25.30 -1.58 21.75
CA SER A 560 24.42 -2.11 22.79
C SER A 560 24.84 -3.53 23.21
N LEU A 561 25.26 -3.71 24.46
CA LEU A 561 25.67 -4.99 25.07
C LEU A 561 24.55 -5.64 25.90
N ILE A 562 23.28 -5.23 25.74
CA ILE A 562 22.17 -5.63 26.61
C ILE A 562 21.92 -7.15 26.60
N LYS A 563 22.25 -7.86 25.52
CA LYS A 563 22.14 -9.32 25.44
C LYS A 563 23.49 -9.98 25.73
N LYS A 564 23.56 -10.76 26.81
CA LYS A 564 24.70 -11.66 27.04
C LYS A 564 24.76 -12.67 25.86
N PRO A 565 25.90 -12.80 25.18
CA PRO A 565 26.00 -13.71 24.05
C PRO A 565 25.96 -15.16 24.56
N GLU A 566 24.92 -15.92 24.19
CA GLU A 566 24.89 -17.37 24.42
C GLU A 566 25.88 -18.09 23.49
N GLU A 567 26.08 -17.60 22.26
CA GLU A 567 27.16 -18.01 21.36
C GLU A 567 27.37 -16.96 20.25
N LYS A 568 28.60 -16.43 20.14
CA LYS A 568 29.26 -15.76 18.98
C LYS A 568 29.22 -14.22 18.81
N LYS A 569 30.44 -13.74 18.46
CA LYS A 569 30.93 -12.54 17.75
C LYS A 569 30.20 -11.20 17.99
N ILE A 570 30.98 -10.21 18.43
CA ILE A 570 30.66 -8.76 18.50
C ILE A 570 29.98 -8.17 17.24
N ASP A 571 30.05 -8.82 16.08
CA ASP A 571 29.32 -8.37 14.86
C ASP A 571 27.79 -8.42 15.03
N ASP A 572 27.30 -9.14 16.05
CA ASP A 572 25.88 -9.21 16.43
C ASP A 572 25.48 -8.21 17.54
N VAL A 573 26.45 -7.44 18.06
CA VAL A 573 26.27 -6.46 19.15
C VAL A 573 26.02 -5.05 18.60
N VAL A 574 26.43 -4.77 17.37
CA VAL A 574 26.14 -3.49 16.70
C VAL A 574 24.73 -3.56 16.12
N GLU A 575 23.84 -2.67 16.57
CA GLU A 575 22.53 -2.52 15.94
C GLU A 575 22.71 -2.03 14.49
N LYS A 576 22.59 -2.96 13.55
CA LYS A 576 23.00 -2.77 12.14
C LYS A 576 22.21 -1.64 11.46
N SER A 577 20.94 -1.45 11.83
CA SER A 577 20.08 -0.40 11.25
C SER A 577 20.54 0.99 11.67
N MET A 578 20.64 1.30 12.97
CA MET A 578 21.11 2.58 13.49
C MET A 578 22.55 2.87 13.06
N ALA A 579 23.45 1.87 13.13
CA ALA A 579 24.82 2.06 12.69
C ALA A 579 24.90 2.43 11.21
N SER A 580 24.09 1.79 10.36
CA SER A 580 24.01 2.12 8.93
C SER A 580 23.40 3.51 8.69
N PHE A 581 22.39 3.90 9.45
CA PHE A 581 21.74 5.21 9.40
C PHE A 581 22.72 6.34 9.70
N LEU A 582 23.35 6.30 10.88
CA LEU A 582 24.30 7.34 11.31
C LEU A 582 25.51 7.40 10.38
N LYS A 583 26.05 6.24 9.98
CA LYS A 583 27.18 6.17 9.06
C LYS A 583 26.84 6.77 7.70
N LYS A 584 25.71 6.39 7.11
CA LYS A 584 25.27 6.91 5.80
C LYS A 584 25.11 8.44 5.87
N ARG A 585 24.41 8.93 6.88
CA ARG A 585 24.20 10.37 7.11
C ARG A 585 25.53 11.11 7.29
N PHE A 586 26.43 10.57 8.11
CA PHE A 586 27.76 11.13 8.29
C PHE A 586 28.57 11.19 7.00
N GLU A 587 28.64 10.09 6.24
CA GLU A 587 29.40 10.03 4.98
C GLU A 587 28.84 10.95 3.88
N GLU A 588 27.51 11.06 3.80
CA GLU A 588 26.83 11.96 2.86
C GLU A 588 27.16 13.42 3.17
N HIS A 589 27.10 13.82 4.45
CA HIS A 589 27.28 15.22 4.86
C HIS A 589 28.72 15.61 5.14
N LEU A 590 29.65 14.66 5.30
CA LEU A 590 31.10 14.96 5.34
C LEU A 590 31.59 15.63 4.04
N ARG A 591 30.78 15.58 2.97
CA ARG A 591 31.00 16.33 1.73
C ARG A 591 30.67 17.81 1.85
N GLU A 592 29.86 18.20 2.85
CA GLU A 592 29.52 19.58 3.12
C GLU A 592 30.65 20.26 3.89
N HIS A 593 31.09 21.41 3.39
CA HIS A 593 32.26 22.11 3.91
C HIS A 593 32.13 22.45 5.40
N TRP A 594 30.99 22.97 5.84
CA TRP A 594 30.78 23.37 7.24
C TRP A 594 30.89 22.18 8.20
N PHE A 595 30.31 21.02 7.84
CA PHE A 595 30.30 19.83 8.67
C PHE A 595 31.70 19.19 8.72
N ALA A 596 32.36 19.11 7.56
CA ALA A 596 33.72 18.59 7.48
C ALA A 596 34.70 19.40 8.33
N GLU A 597 34.60 20.72 8.32
CA GLU A 597 35.45 21.59 9.14
C GLU A 597 35.18 21.41 10.63
N GLU A 598 33.91 21.29 11.07
CA GLU A 598 33.58 21.06 12.47
C GLU A 598 34.13 19.69 12.96
N VAL A 599 34.02 18.65 12.14
CA VAL A 599 34.55 17.31 12.44
C VAL A 599 36.09 17.31 12.48
N LYS A 600 36.77 17.96 11.52
CA LYS A 600 38.24 18.09 11.54
C LYS A 600 38.72 18.87 12.75
N LYS A 601 38.00 19.93 13.13
CA LYS A 601 38.29 20.71 14.32
C LYS A 601 38.18 19.84 15.58
N ALA A 602 37.11 19.04 15.71
CA ALA A 602 36.96 18.07 16.80
C ALA A 602 38.16 17.10 16.86
N LEU A 603 38.56 16.55 15.71
CA LEU A 603 39.72 15.65 15.59
C LEU A 603 41.05 16.32 15.96
N ALA A 604 41.20 17.63 15.74
CA ALA A 604 42.42 18.38 16.05
C ALA A 604 42.52 18.74 17.54
N GLU A 605 41.42 19.25 18.11
CA GLU A 605 41.33 19.80 19.47
C GLU A 605 41.23 18.69 20.52
N ILE A 606 40.33 17.73 20.34
CA ILE A 606 40.06 16.69 21.36
C ILE A 606 41.09 15.55 21.31
N ASN A 607 41.51 15.17 20.11
CA ASN A 607 42.32 13.98 19.79
C ASN A 607 42.71 13.09 21.00
N LEU A 608 41.90 12.07 21.28
CA LEU A 608 42.05 11.18 22.42
C LEU A 608 43.40 10.46 22.44
N LEU A 609 44.06 10.29 21.29
CA LEU A 609 45.40 9.68 21.21
C LEU A 609 46.51 10.53 21.84
N LYS A 610 46.27 11.83 22.05
CA LYS A 610 47.21 12.72 22.74
C LYS A 610 47.11 12.64 24.27
N GLN A 611 46.02 12.07 24.79
CA GLN A 611 45.72 11.97 26.22
C GLN A 611 46.25 10.64 26.78
N LYS A 612 47.53 10.61 27.20
CA LYS A 612 48.20 9.37 27.63
C LYS A 612 47.54 8.70 28.83
N GLU A 613 46.85 9.48 29.66
CA GLU A 613 46.04 9.03 30.79
C GLU A 613 44.85 8.15 30.39
N LEU A 614 44.45 8.14 29.11
CA LEU A 614 43.41 7.25 28.59
C LEU A 614 43.93 5.85 28.26
N GLU A 615 45.24 5.67 28.04
CA GLU A 615 45.81 4.36 27.69
C GLU A 615 45.51 3.28 28.76
N PRO A 616 45.72 3.53 30.08
CA PRO A 616 45.34 2.58 31.12
C PRO A 616 43.84 2.28 31.14
N LYS A 617 42.99 3.29 30.92
CA LYS A 617 41.52 3.14 30.89
C LYS A 617 41.07 2.21 29.78
N VAL A 618 41.70 2.29 28.61
CA VAL A 618 41.44 1.35 27.50
C VAL A 618 41.79 -0.07 27.90
N TYR A 619 42.89 -0.31 28.63
CA TYR A 619 43.23 -1.65 29.12
C TYR A 619 42.27 -2.18 30.17
N ASP A 620 41.81 -1.33 31.08
CA ASP A 620 40.82 -1.71 32.10
C ASP A 620 39.50 -2.10 31.43
N GLY A 621 39.04 -1.31 30.46
CA GLY A 621 37.85 -1.62 29.67
C GLY A 621 37.98 -2.92 28.86
N LEU A 622 39.12 -3.16 28.21
CA LEU A 622 39.40 -4.42 27.50
C LEU A 622 39.42 -5.62 28.45
N SER A 623 39.92 -5.43 29.67
CA SER A 623 39.95 -6.48 30.69
C SER A 623 38.54 -6.83 31.17
N SER A 624 37.67 -5.83 31.33
CA SER A 624 36.25 -6.02 31.64
C SER A 624 35.53 -6.77 30.51
N LEU A 625 35.71 -6.35 29.25
CA LEU A 625 35.14 -7.04 28.09
C LEU A 625 35.57 -8.51 27.99
N LEU A 626 36.85 -8.80 28.30
CA LEU A 626 37.36 -10.16 28.34
C LEU A 626 36.75 -10.98 29.47
N LYS A 627 36.63 -10.39 30.67
CA LYS A 627 36.04 -11.04 31.85
C LYS A 627 34.56 -11.37 31.64
N GLU A 628 33.84 -10.49 30.96
CA GLU A 628 32.42 -10.64 30.65
C GLU A 628 32.17 -11.51 29.40
N GLY A 629 33.24 -11.95 28.73
CA GLY A 629 33.16 -12.89 27.60
C GLY A 629 32.82 -12.26 26.25
N TYR A 630 32.86 -10.93 26.13
CA TYR A 630 32.59 -10.23 24.87
C TYR A 630 33.74 -10.32 23.87
N ILE A 631 34.99 -10.45 24.34
CA ILE A 631 36.18 -10.64 23.50
C ILE A 631 36.97 -11.89 23.91
N THR A 632 37.71 -12.44 22.95
CA THR A 632 38.63 -13.55 23.20
C THR A 632 39.99 -13.07 23.75
N LYS A 633 40.75 -13.96 24.42
CA LYS A 633 42.14 -13.69 24.83
C LYS A 633 43.04 -13.27 23.66
N LYS A 634 42.77 -13.81 22.46
CA LYS A 634 43.49 -13.47 21.22
C LYS A 634 43.20 -12.03 20.80
N GLU A 635 41.93 -11.62 20.79
CA GLU A 635 41.53 -10.24 20.49
C GLU A 635 42.09 -9.27 21.52
N PHE A 636 42.00 -9.60 22.82
CA PHE A 636 42.59 -8.79 23.88
C PHE A 636 44.09 -8.54 23.65
N SER A 637 44.87 -9.59 23.38
CA SER A 637 46.32 -9.48 23.20
C SER A 637 46.69 -8.65 21.96
N MET A 638 45.94 -8.83 20.86
CA MET A 638 46.12 -8.10 19.61
C MET A 638 45.81 -6.61 19.78
N ILE A 639 44.65 -6.27 20.37
CA ILE A 639 44.25 -4.87 20.55
C ILE A 639 45.16 -4.20 21.56
N LYS A 640 45.55 -4.88 22.65
CA LYS A 640 46.52 -4.35 23.61
C LYS A 640 47.82 -3.95 22.94
N MET A 641 48.36 -4.78 22.04
CA MET A 641 49.58 -4.46 21.29
C MET A 641 49.38 -3.25 20.36
N ASN A 642 48.21 -3.12 19.73
CA ASN A 642 47.93 -2.03 18.78
C ASN A 642 47.52 -0.72 19.47
N VAL A 643 46.91 -0.77 20.65
CA VAL A 643 46.65 0.41 21.50
C VAL A 643 47.96 1.06 21.92
N ILE A 644 48.96 0.25 22.27
CA ILE A 644 50.33 0.75 22.50
C ILE A 644 50.84 1.50 21.27
N GLU A 645 50.57 1.04 20.04
CA GLU A 645 50.94 1.75 18.82
C GLU A 645 50.13 3.05 18.64
N PHE A 646 48.81 3.04 18.88
CA PHE A 646 47.94 4.21 18.75
C PHE A 646 48.37 5.39 19.62
N PHE A 647 48.85 5.14 20.85
CA PHE A 647 49.30 6.19 21.78
C PHE A 647 50.79 6.55 21.64
N ARG A 648 51.61 5.74 20.93
CA ARG A 648 53.07 5.98 20.79
C ARG A 648 53.47 6.80 19.54
N GLU A 649 52.62 6.89 18.52
CA GLU A 649 53.02 7.38 17.19
C GLU A 649 53.31 8.90 17.04
N LYS A 650 53.44 9.67 18.13
CA LYS A 650 53.86 11.09 18.09
C LYS A 650 54.88 11.50 19.15
N THR A 651 55.94 10.71 19.30
CA THR A 651 57.19 11.19 19.91
C THR A 651 58.32 11.39 18.89
N LYS A 652 57.99 11.52 17.60
CA LYS A 652 58.92 11.89 16.53
C LYS A 652 58.37 13.00 15.67
#